data_AF-A0A174UP83-F1
#
_entry.id   AF-A0A174UP83-F1
#
_cell.length_a   1.000
_cell.length_b   1.000
_cell.length_c   1.000
_cell.angle_alpha   90.00
_cell.angle_beta   90.00
_cell.angle_gamma   90.00
#
_symmetry.space_group_name_H-M   'P 1'
#
loop_
_entity.id
_entity.type
_entity.pdbx_description
1 polymer ?
#
loop_
_entity_poly.entity_id
_entity_poly.type
_entity_poly.pdbx_seq_one_letter_code
_entity_poly.pdbx_strand_id
1 'polypeptide(L)'
;MVKINGSSFPHQYRRTNSFPIDSTETWTTIEDATAYARNTDTEPYLPYSGQVISIEGEQSIYVLVEDETISKEDGREHFKLHKISTEEIADGKYLSKIVEDTAEKLIHFKGGIDVIGVLAAAIAKFSGDISSTNYVSKLLGWIIKASGDAEFKSLRVNEFLEADELRYNRVSVISGEEWNAPGGGIIESVNTLSQTITLKLEPGELASLAVDDICKGIFNNQTGFQTAYFRITEKLSNSTFKYVLRSGASRHPAKLMHFVAYGNFTNADRQRSSYSTQSYSRYLVGVSDWEIKVGMIAMQLGDLSNLKLFGLDMTGHSAYLRNIYMSGTIKQLSQDGVTEVPVTAFKGEWKSGTYFYYDEVTHNGSTYICIEDKTNQEPSETATDWLKHVSKGDKGDKGDKGATGATGPKGETGPTGSQGIPGTSQFFHVKYSANSNGNPMSDTPNTYIGTAVTTSSTAPTGYTSYKWVQLKGSQGPKGDQGIKGPTGADGKTTYLHIKYSDNGTTFTANNGETPGAYIGQYTDFTATDSTTFSAYTWTKVKGDKGDKGDKGEQGTQGATGLPGALIRPRGEWKASTAYVNDSQYRDTVIYNGNTYSCKTSHTSSSSFDSTKWTLFNEFINVATQLLVAQNATIDVLGTSGLFIGNLVKTQGWLMKGGSIKHNVTGLELTADGKLSIGNGKLILSANNTIIRGASGGDIAIFKEVNGIPMIDAKNINTANLVVTAGAKIGEWNVAKTGLQITGQSNANILLNMSGTKFLRINESPNEALLAIRNDSGNALRLYTGLSNSIALNISAQGSGKAISSAGGHVFMQRSGDVWNAPGVLWAARVNSAGNIEASWGNGCTIWGVRRNNRGEYVVDHNLGATDYMVFASCVSDWCFAIIPERYNNYFIIRTIHANNFMTDSVFNVMIVGRNKF
;
A
#
# COMPACT_ATOMS: atom_id res chain seq x y z
N MET A 1 95.98 -38.02 -4.29
CA MET A 1 96.16 -37.00 -5.34
C MET A 1 96.21 -35.64 -4.67
N VAL A 2 97.24 -34.87 -4.98
CA VAL A 2 97.74 -33.74 -4.18
C VAL A 2 97.09 -32.43 -4.64
N LYS A 3 96.65 -31.63 -3.65
CA LYS A 3 96.34 -30.20 -3.74
C LYS A 3 97.42 -29.44 -4.53
N ILE A 4 97.03 -28.74 -5.59
CA ILE A 4 97.85 -27.66 -6.15
C ILE A 4 97.35 -26.35 -5.53
N ASN A 5 98.05 -25.88 -4.50
CA ASN A 5 97.95 -24.49 -4.06
C ASN A 5 98.63 -23.62 -5.13
N GLY A 6 97.89 -22.70 -5.77
CA GLY A 6 98.49 -21.60 -6.54
C GLY A 6 97.93 -21.26 -7.92
N SER A 7 96.87 -21.90 -8.42
CA SER A 7 96.15 -21.32 -9.57
C SER A 7 95.25 -20.19 -9.08
N SER A 8 95.45 -18.97 -9.58
CA SER A 8 94.53 -17.88 -9.31
C SER A 8 93.12 -18.29 -9.73
N PHE A 9 92.14 -18.03 -8.87
CA PHE A 9 90.69 -18.16 -9.10
C PHE A 9 90.24 -17.83 -10.55
N PRO A 10 90.83 -16.84 -11.26
CA PRO A 10 90.66 -16.58 -12.70
C PRO A 10 90.68 -17.76 -13.68
N HIS A 11 91.36 -18.87 -13.37
CA HIS A 11 91.50 -19.99 -14.32
C HIS A 11 90.39 -21.04 -14.23
N GLN A 12 89.64 -21.11 -13.11
CA GLN A 12 88.60 -22.14 -12.93
C GLN A 12 87.30 -21.81 -13.67
N TYR A 13 87.00 -20.53 -13.89
CA TYR A 13 85.72 -20.07 -14.45
C TYR A 13 85.86 -19.34 -15.80
N ARG A 14 86.89 -19.70 -16.57
CA ARG A 14 87.21 -19.06 -17.85
C ARG A 14 86.27 -19.54 -18.96
N ARG A 15 85.22 -18.77 -19.30
CA ARG A 15 84.43 -18.99 -20.52
C ARG A 15 85.18 -18.48 -21.75
N THR A 16 85.22 -19.28 -22.81
CA THR A 16 85.74 -18.89 -24.13
C THR A 16 84.65 -18.79 -25.21
N ASN A 17 83.37 -18.97 -24.85
CA ASN A 17 82.24 -18.89 -25.77
C ASN A 17 80.95 -18.37 -25.10
N SER A 18 79.94 -18.09 -25.94
CA SER A 18 78.70 -17.39 -25.58
C SER A 18 77.57 -18.28 -25.01
N PHE A 19 77.75 -19.59 -24.81
CA PHE A 19 76.70 -20.51 -24.33
C PHE A 19 76.52 -20.50 -22.80
N PRO A 20 75.31 -20.34 -22.24
CA PRO A 20 75.08 -20.14 -20.80
C PRO A 20 75.89 -21.10 -19.92
N ILE A 21 76.53 -20.59 -18.85
CA ILE A 21 77.10 -21.46 -17.81
C ILE A 21 75.96 -22.27 -17.19
N ASP A 22 76.18 -23.57 -16.99
CA ASP A 22 75.29 -24.41 -16.21
C ASP A 22 75.25 -23.86 -14.76
N SER A 23 74.04 -23.56 -14.25
CA SER A 23 73.81 -22.80 -13.02
C SER A 23 74.16 -23.55 -11.73
N THR A 24 75.06 -24.52 -11.78
CA THR A 24 75.41 -25.42 -10.66
C THR A 24 76.72 -25.03 -9.98
N GLU A 25 77.52 -24.16 -10.57
CA GLU A 25 78.76 -23.68 -9.94
C GLU A 25 78.52 -22.37 -9.16
N THR A 26 78.91 -22.37 -7.89
CA THR A 26 78.70 -21.27 -6.93
C THR A 26 80.03 -20.58 -6.65
N TRP A 27 80.05 -19.25 -6.61
CA TRP A 27 81.25 -18.47 -6.32
C TRP A 27 81.61 -18.56 -4.85
N THR A 28 82.88 -18.70 -4.49
CA THR A 28 83.26 -18.85 -3.07
C THR A 28 83.24 -17.52 -2.30
N THR A 29 83.44 -16.38 -2.98
CA THR A 29 83.42 -15.04 -2.36
C THR A 29 82.70 -14.01 -3.23
N ILE A 30 82.20 -12.93 -2.62
CA ILE A 30 81.54 -11.83 -3.33
C ILE A 30 82.53 -10.97 -4.12
N GLU A 31 83.77 -10.88 -3.66
CA GLU A 31 84.85 -10.20 -4.36
C GLU A 31 85.16 -10.88 -5.70
N ASP A 32 85.22 -12.22 -5.71
CA ASP A 32 85.47 -12.99 -6.94
C ASP A 32 84.31 -12.86 -7.94
N ALA A 33 83.07 -12.94 -7.43
CA ALA A 33 81.87 -12.73 -8.23
C ALA A 33 81.81 -11.29 -8.82
N THR A 34 82.27 -10.30 -8.06
CA THR A 34 82.32 -8.90 -8.50
C THR A 34 83.40 -8.70 -9.56
N ALA A 35 84.57 -9.32 -9.39
CA ALA A 35 85.66 -9.27 -10.36
C ALA A 35 85.24 -9.89 -11.71
N TYR A 36 84.56 -11.04 -11.67
CA TYR A 36 83.98 -11.68 -12.85
C TYR A 36 82.95 -10.78 -13.55
N ALA A 37 82.01 -10.21 -12.79
CA ALA A 37 80.99 -9.31 -13.33
C ALA A 37 81.60 -8.10 -14.04
N ARG A 38 82.61 -7.49 -13.40
CA ARG A 38 83.27 -6.30 -13.94
C ARG A 38 84.16 -6.59 -15.13
N ASN A 39 84.65 -7.81 -15.34
CA ASN A 39 85.44 -8.16 -16.52
C ASN A 39 86.72 -7.31 -16.74
N THR A 40 87.31 -6.80 -15.66
CA THR A 40 88.45 -5.84 -15.69
C THR A 40 89.83 -6.47 -15.52
N ASP A 41 89.92 -7.81 -15.46
CA ASP A 41 91.21 -8.49 -15.30
C ASP A 41 92.05 -8.48 -16.58
N THR A 42 93.34 -8.81 -16.47
CA THR A 42 94.28 -8.84 -17.60
C THR A 42 93.78 -9.72 -18.76
N GLU A 43 93.06 -10.80 -18.45
CA GLU A 43 92.47 -11.74 -19.41
C GLU A 43 90.95 -11.54 -19.50
N PRO A 44 90.33 -11.55 -20.69
CA PRO A 44 88.91 -11.28 -20.86
C PRO A 44 88.02 -12.48 -20.44
N TYR A 45 86.90 -12.16 -19.78
CA TYR A 45 85.79 -13.06 -19.49
C TYR A 45 84.55 -12.71 -20.33
N LEU A 46 83.52 -13.57 -20.30
CA LEU A 46 82.24 -13.37 -21.00
C LEU A 46 81.04 -13.42 -20.02
N PRO A 47 80.90 -12.46 -19.09
CA PRO A 47 79.66 -12.26 -18.34
C PRO A 47 78.54 -11.76 -19.27
N TYR A 48 77.27 -11.97 -18.89
CA TYR A 48 76.12 -11.48 -19.67
C TYR A 48 75.00 -10.93 -18.79
N SER A 49 74.25 -9.98 -19.34
CA SER A 49 73.09 -9.37 -18.67
C SER A 49 72.05 -10.43 -18.31
N GLY A 50 71.54 -10.39 -17.09
CA GLY A 50 70.57 -11.36 -16.59
C GLY A 50 71.18 -12.66 -16.06
N GLN A 51 72.50 -12.82 -16.08
CA GLN A 51 73.16 -14.00 -15.53
C GLN A 51 72.95 -14.06 -14.00
N VAL A 52 72.47 -15.20 -13.52
CA VAL A 52 72.24 -15.44 -12.08
C VAL A 52 73.54 -15.94 -11.45
N ILE A 53 73.90 -15.35 -10.31
CA ILE A 53 75.13 -15.61 -9.57
C ILE A 53 74.76 -15.99 -8.14
N SER A 54 75.17 -17.18 -7.71
CA SER A 54 75.13 -17.63 -6.31
C SER A 54 76.52 -17.54 -5.70
N ILE A 55 76.60 -17.21 -4.41
CA ILE A 55 77.84 -17.14 -3.63
C ILE A 55 77.72 -18.08 -2.42
N GLU A 56 78.75 -18.89 -2.18
CA GLU A 56 78.78 -19.93 -1.15
C GLU A 56 78.75 -19.28 0.23
N GLY A 57 77.82 -19.73 1.09
CA GLY A 57 77.63 -19.16 2.41
C GLY A 57 76.78 -17.88 2.46
N GLU A 58 76.49 -17.25 1.31
CA GLU A 58 75.47 -16.20 1.25
C GLU A 58 74.09 -16.80 0.95
N GLN A 59 73.06 -16.37 1.69
CA GLN A 59 71.68 -16.75 1.36
C GLN A 59 71.16 -16.02 0.12
N SER A 60 71.83 -14.97 -0.33
CA SER A 60 71.36 -14.08 -1.39
C SER A 60 71.75 -14.53 -2.80
N ILE A 61 70.84 -14.33 -3.75
CA ILE A 61 71.08 -14.55 -5.18
C ILE A 61 71.31 -13.19 -5.84
N TYR A 62 72.24 -13.12 -6.78
CA TYR A 62 72.55 -11.90 -7.53
C TYR A 62 72.25 -12.10 -9.01
N VAL A 63 71.94 -11.02 -9.71
CA VAL A 63 71.87 -10.98 -11.17
C VAL A 63 72.84 -9.95 -11.71
N LEU A 64 73.49 -10.27 -12.82
CA LEU A 64 74.33 -9.32 -13.53
C LEU A 64 73.47 -8.33 -14.29
N VAL A 65 73.68 -7.05 -13.99
CA VAL A 65 73.14 -5.92 -14.74
C VAL A 65 74.29 -5.08 -15.23
N GLU A 66 74.12 -4.50 -16.41
CA GLU A 66 75.15 -3.71 -17.07
C GLU A 66 75.64 -2.58 -16.16
N ASP A 67 76.96 -2.42 -16.09
CA ASP A 67 77.58 -1.35 -15.32
C ASP A 67 78.03 -0.22 -16.24
N GLU A 68 77.09 0.67 -16.56
CA GLU A 68 77.30 1.85 -17.40
C GLU A 68 78.36 2.83 -16.85
N THR A 69 78.84 2.62 -15.63
CA THR A 69 79.90 3.45 -15.03
C THR A 69 81.31 3.08 -15.51
N ILE A 70 81.47 1.94 -16.19
CA ILE A 70 82.73 1.48 -16.76
C ILE A 70 82.68 1.64 -18.28
N SER A 71 83.68 2.30 -18.85
CA SER A 71 83.77 2.54 -20.30
C SER A 71 84.03 1.25 -21.07
N LYS A 72 83.32 1.04 -22.19
CA LYS A 72 83.50 -0.12 -23.09
C LYS A 72 84.65 0.03 -24.10
N GLU A 73 85.53 1.02 -23.90
CA GLU A 73 86.66 1.29 -24.82
C GLU A 73 87.66 0.12 -24.90
N ASP A 74 87.71 -0.75 -23.89
CA ASP A 74 88.52 -1.97 -23.90
C ASP A 74 87.91 -3.12 -24.74
N GLY A 75 86.74 -2.89 -25.34
CA GLY A 75 86.02 -3.86 -26.17
C GLY A 75 85.26 -4.92 -25.37
N ARG A 76 85.08 -4.74 -24.06
CA ARG A 76 84.44 -5.70 -23.15
C ARG A 76 83.09 -5.20 -22.65
N GLU A 77 82.26 -6.15 -22.28
CA GLU A 77 81.00 -5.90 -21.57
C GLU A 77 81.25 -6.00 -20.07
N HIS A 78 80.82 -4.98 -19.33
CA HIS A 78 81.01 -4.84 -17.89
C HIS A 78 79.67 -4.86 -17.16
N PHE A 79 79.61 -5.62 -16.08
CA PHE A 79 78.43 -5.79 -15.26
C PHE A 79 78.74 -5.57 -13.79
N LYS A 80 77.68 -5.35 -13.02
CA LYS A 80 77.71 -5.36 -11.55
C LYS A 80 76.72 -6.37 -11.02
N LEU A 81 77.04 -6.92 -9.85
CA LEU A 81 76.11 -7.75 -9.11
C LEU A 81 74.96 -6.89 -8.59
N HIS A 82 73.73 -7.23 -8.98
CA HIS A 82 72.53 -6.66 -8.41
C HIS A 82 71.81 -7.72 -7.60
N LYS A 83 71.68 -7.46 -6.29
CA LYS A 83 71.10 -8.41 -5.35
C LYS A 83 69.60 -8.61 -5.63
N ILE A 84 69.21 -9.85 -5.88
CA ILE A 84 67.82 -10.29 -5.91
C ILE A 84 67.54 -10.84 -4.49
N SER A 85 66.95 -9.99 -3.65
CA SER A 85 66.86 -10.18 -2.19
C SER A 85 66.39 -11.56 -1.72
N THR A 86 66.97 -12.03 -0.62
CA THR A 86 66.32 -12.99 0.28
C THR A 86 65.44 -12.31 1.34
N GLU A 87 64.32 -12.98 1.60
CA GLU A 87 63.25 -12.92 2.62
C GLU A 87 63.18 -11.87 3.76
N GLU A 88 64.16 -11.00 4.06
CA GLU A 88 64.10 -10.25 5.34
C GLU A 88 63.78 -8.73 5.25
N ILE A 89 63.51 -8.17 4.06
CA ILE A 89 63.20 -6.72 3.92
C ILE A 89 61.97 -6.43 3.05
N ALA A 90 61.35 -7.45 2.45
CA ALA A 90 60.18 -7.29 1.58
C ALA A 90 58.85 -7.46 2.33
N ASP A 91 58.80 -8.32 3.34
CA ASP A 91 57.55 -8.72 4.01
C ASP A 91 56.83 -7.58 4.74
N GLY A 92 57.54 -6.52 5.15
CA GLY A 92 56.91 -5.34 5.78
C GLY A 92 56.46 -4.24 4.80
N LYS A 93 56.77 -4.36 3.51
CA LYS A 93 56.55 -3.27 2.53
C LYS A 93 55.44 -3.55 1.52
N TYR A 94 55.10 -4.82 1.31
CA TYR A 94 54.12 -5.23 0.32
C TYR A 94 53.09 -6.13 0.95
N LEU A 95 51.82 -5.91 0.62
CA LEU A 95 50.75 -6.82 1.02
C LEU A 95 50.77 -8.08 0.14
N SER A 96 50.70 -9.25 0.75
CA SER A 96 50.60 -10.53 0.05
C SER A 96 49.34 -10.61 -0.82
N LYS A 97 49.50 -11.20 -2.01
CA LYS A 97 48.38 -11.50 -2.92
C LYS A 97 47.83 -12.92 -2.77
N ILE A 98 48.49 -13.76 -1.96
CA ILE A 98 48.27 -15.21 -1.92
C ILE A 98 47.98 -15.75 -0.51
N VAL A 99 48.35 -15.02 0.54
CA VAL A 99 48.06 -15.35 1.94
C VAL A 99 47.47 -14.14 2.65
N GLU A 100 46.77 -14.36 3.76
CA GLU A 100 46.22 -13.28 4.59
C GLU A 100 47.36 -12.41 5.13
N ASP A 101 47.14 -11.09 5.11
CA ASP A 101 48.14 -10.11 5.47
C ASP A 101 47.50 -8.90 6.16
N THR A 102 48.26 -8.23 7.01
CA THR A 102 47.81 -7.12 7.84
C THR A 102 48.72 -5.92 7.67
N ALA A 103 48.14 -4.77 7.33
CA ALA A 103 48.85 -3.50 7.38
C ALA A 103 48.57 -2.77 8.71
N GLU A 104 49.62 -2.41 9.43
CA GLU A 104 49.51 -1.64 10.68
C GLU A 104 49.51 -0.12 10.47
N LYS A 105 49.86 0.35 9.26
CA LYS A 105 49.95 1.77 8.89
C LYS A 105 48.91 2.13 7.82
N LEU A 106 48.73 3.44 7.58
CA LEU A 106 47.80 3.95 6.59
C LEU A 106 48.15 3.48 5.17
N ILE A 107 47.17 2.92 4.46
CA ILE A 107 47.28 2.60 3.05
C ILE A 107 46.60 3.71 2.24
N HIS A 108 47.35 4.34 1.33
CA HIS A 108 46.83 5.41 0.45
C HIS A 108 46.60 4.89 -0.97
N PHE A 109 45.34 4.73 -1.37
CA PHE A 109 44.97 4.33 -2.73
C PHE A 109 44.71 5.55 -3.62
N LYS A 110 45.73 6.01 -4.35
CA LYS A 110 45.60 7.17 -5.25
C LYS A 110 44.61 6.96 -6.41
N GLY A 111 44.44 5.72 -6.85
CA GLY A 111 43.51 5.33 -7.91
C GLY A 111 42.16 4.81 -7.42
N GLY A 112 41.88 4.87 -6.12
CA GLY A 112 40.73 4.19 -5.51
C GLY A 112 41.01 2.71 -5.19
N ILE A 113 40.04 2.07 -4.52
CA ILE A 113 40.08 0.66 -4.12
C ILE A 113 38.85 -0.05 -4.70
N ASP A 114 39.06 -1.23 -5.29
CA ASP A 114 37.98 -2.13 -5.74
C ASP A 114 37.94 -3.36 -4.82
N VAL A 115 36.82 -3.56 -4.12
CA VAL A 115 36.65 -4.64 -3.14
C VAL A 115 35.57 -5.59 -3.66
N ILE A 116 35.98 -6.78 -4.09
CA ILE A 116 35.08 -7.82 -4.62
C ILE A 116 34.26 -8.49 -3.49
N GLY A 117 34.82 -8.52 -2.27
CA GLY A 117 34.20 -9.12 -1.09
C GLY A 117 33.55 -8.11 -0.16
N VAL A 118 33.75 -8.29 1.14
CA VAL A 118 33.21 -7.40 2.19
C VAL A 118 34.32 -6.47 2.68
N LEU A 119 34.03 -5.18 2.74
CA LEU A 119 34.82 -4.23 3.51
C LEU A 119 34.21 -4.11 4.91
N ALA A 120 34.81 -4.77 5.90
CA ALA A 120 34.43 -4.63 7.31
C ALA A 120 35.30 -3.54 7.96
N ALA A 121 34.68 -2.47 8.45
CA ALA A 121 35.37 -1.39 9.14
C ALA A 121 34.70 -1.11 10.48
N ALA A 122 35.49 -1.08 11.55
CA ALA A 122 34.99 -0.69 12.88
C ALA A 122 34.57 0.79 12.90
N ILE A 123 35.28 1.64 12.16
CA ILE A 123 34.97 3.06 11.97
C ILE A 123 35.23 3.41 10.50
N ALA A 124 34.20 3.86 9.79
CA ALA A 124 34.33 4.37 8.43
C ALA A 124 33.96 5.86 8.38
N LYS A 125 34.84 6.70 7.84
CA LYS A 125 34.60 8.12 7.58
C LYS A 125 34.82 8.39 6.09
N PHE A 126 33.84 9.03 5.47
CA PHE A 126 33.88 9.36 4.05
C PHE A 126 33.83 10.89 3.93
N SER A 127 34.79 11.46 3.20
CA SER A 127 34.90 12.92 3.02
C SER A 127 34.08 13.46 1.84
N GLY A 128 33.47 12.57 1.06
CA GLY A 128 32.66 12.88 -0.11
C GLY A 128 31.41 12.01 -0.15
N ASP A 129 30.70 12.09 -1.26
CA ASP A 129 29.46 11.33 -1.46
C ASP A 129 29.74 9.81 -1.53
N ILE A 130 28.86 9.02 -0.92
CA ILE A 130 28.87 7.55 -1.00
C ILE A 130 27.63 7.13 -1.76
N SER A 131 27.77 6.32 -2.81
CA SER A 131 26.63 5.84 -3.56
C SER A 131 26.78 4.37 -3.93
N SER A 132 25.64 3.73 -4.17
CA SER A 132 25.63 2.45 -4.88
C SER A 132 26.07 2.64 -6.33
N THR A 133 26.77 1.67 -6.91
CA THR A 133 27.25 1.71 -8.30
C THR A 133 26.16 2.05 -9.33
N ASN A 134 24.91 1.66 -9.06
CA ASN A 134 23.79 1.86 -9.97
C ASN A 134 23.09 3.23 -9.82
N TYR A 135 23.60 4.12 -8.97
CA TYR A 135 23.07 5.48 -8.78
C TYR A 135 23.35 6.36 -10.01
N VAL A 136 22.59 6.13 -11.07
CA VAL A 136 22.49 7.00 -12.24
C VAL A 136 21.41 8.01 -11.94
N SER A 137 21.79 9.28 -11.82
CA SER A 137 20.95 10.47 -11.58
C SER A 137 19.44 10.18 -11.39
N LYS A 138 19.09 9.78 -10.16
CA LYS A 138 17.72 9.61 -9.63
C LYS A 138 16.91 8.37 -10.03
N LEU A 139 17.49 7.30 -10.56
CA LEU A 139 16.68 6.16 -11.06
C LEU A 139 16.88 4.82 -10.37
N LEU A 140 18.06 4.46 -9.84
CA LEU A 140 18.30 3.17 -9.18
C LEU A 140 19.33 3.31 -8.05
N GLY A 141 19.08 2.75 -6.86
CA GLY A 141 20.07 2.66 -5.79
C GLY A 141 19.95 3.70 -4.68
N TRP A 142 21.08 4.10 -4.09
CA TRP A 142 21.14 5.07 -3.01
C TRP A 142 22.39 5.95 -3.09
N ILE A 143 22.31 7.15 -2.50
CA ILE A 143 23.44 8.05 -2.25
C ILE A 143 23.28 8.70 -0.87
N ILE A 144 24.39 8.87 -0.16
CA ILE A 144 24.53 9.75 1.00
C ILE A 144 25.55 10.81 0.59
N LYS A 145 25.11 12.07 0.55
CA LYS A 145 25.94 13.20 0.13
C LYS A 145 26.77 13.72 1.30
N ALA A 146 27.87 14.37 1.01
CA ALA A 146 28.70 15.06 2.01
C ALA A 146 27.92 16.14 2.79
N SER A 147 26.81 16.66 2.24
CA SER A 147 25.89 17.59 2.91
C SER A 147 25.02 16.95 4.00
N GLY A 148 25.01 15.61 4.10
CA GLY A 148 24.11 14.86 4.99
C GLY A 148 22.77 14.48 4.35
N ASP A 149 22.50 14.92 3.12
CA ASP A 149 21.31 14.49 2.38
C ASP A 149 21.47 13.04 1.92
N ALA A 150 20.43 12.23 2.11
CA ALA A 150 20.41 10.86 1.64
C ALA A 150 19.21 10.61 0.72
N GLU A 151 19.47 9.98 -0.43
CA GLU A 151 18.45 9.54 -1.35
C GLU A 151 18.50 8.01 -1.40
N PHE A 152 17.40 7.34 -1.07
CA PHE A 152 17.28 5.89 -1.14
C PHE A 152 16.10 5.52 -2.04
N LYS A 153 16.29 4.57 -2.96
CA LYS A 153 15.16 3.94 -3.67
C LYS A 153 14.19 3.23 -2.73
N SER A 154 14.72 2.61 -1.67
CA SER A 154 13.93 1.96 -0.62
C SER A 154 14.70 1.94 0.69
N LEU A 155 14.03 2.24 1.80
CA LEU A 155 14.57 2.12 3.15
C LEU A 155 13.70 1.12 3.94
N ARG A 156 14.31 0.06 4.48
CA ARG A 156 13.67 -0.89 5.39
C ARG A 156 14.27 -0.71 6.77
N VAL A 157 13.42 -0.45 7.76
CA VAL A 157 13.82 -0.29 9.16
C VAL A 157 13.15 -1.40 9.96
N ASN A 158 13.94 -2.19 10.69
CA ASN A 158 13.44 -3.39 11.36
C ASN A 158 12.83 -3.11 12.74
N GLU A 159 13.31 -2.08 13.44
CA GLU A 159 12.80 -1.72 14.79
C GLU A 159 12.12 -0.36 14.78
N PHE A 160 12.87 0.75 14.69
CA PHE A 160 12.30 2.09 14.74
C PHE A 160 13.00 3.08 13.82
N LEU A 161 12.22 3.95 13.16
CA LEU A 161 12.68 5.12 12.43
C LEU A 161 12.12 6.35 13.14
N GLU A 162 12.99 7.15 13.73
CA GLU A 162 12.63 8.44 14.30
C GLU A 162 13.04 9.55 13.32
N ALA A 163 12.08 10.37 12.91
CA ALA A 163 12.30 11.49 12.00
C ALA A 163 11.38 12.64 12.40
N ASP A 164 11.88 13.88 12.28
CA ASP A 164 11.09 15.08 12.56
C ASP A 164 9.85 15.18 11.65
N GLU A 165 9.93 14.66 10.43
CA GLU A 165 8.82 14.68 9.47
C GLU A 165 8.93 13.56 8.40
N LEU A 166 7.82 12.88 8.11
CA LEU A 166 7.67 11.94 6.99
C LEU A 166 6.66 12.50 5.97
N ARG A 167 7.12 12.82 4.76
CA ARG A 167 6.26 13.31 3.66
C ARG A 167 6.15 12.24 2.56
N TYR A 168 5.03 11.50 2.51
CA TYR A 168 4.71 10.61 1.38
C TYR A 168 3.19 10.42 1.22
N ASN A 169 2.73 10.12 0.00
CA ASN A 169 1.32 10.03 -0.43
C ASN A 169 0.30 9.54 0.64
N ARG A 170 -0.33 10.52 1.31
CA ARG A 170 -1.61 10.55 2.04
C ARG A 170 -1.96 9.37 2.97
N VAL A 171 -1.40 9.41 4.17
CA VAL A 171 -2.18 9.20 5.42
C VAL A 171 -1.85 10.36 6.35
N SER A 172 -2.85 11.20 6.69
CA SER A 172 -2.71 12.24 7.71
C SER A 172 -3.04 11.60 9.05
N VAL A 173 -2.02 11.29 9.86
CA VAL A 173 -2.22 10.83 11.24
C VAL A 173 -2.15 12.06 12.14
N ILE A 174 -3.30 12.53 12.61
CA ILE A 174 -3.42 13.74 13.43
C ILE A 174 -3.48 13.32 14.89
N SER A 175 -2.37 13.51 15.61
CA SER A 175 -2.35 13.38 17.07
C SER A 175 -2.69 14.74 17.68
N GLY A 176 -3.97 14.97 17.99
CA GLY A 176 -4.45 16.20 18.62
C GLY A 176 -5.52 16.95 17.83
N GLU A 177 -5.19 18.16 17.36
CA GLU A 177 -6.11 19.10 16.68
C GLU A 177 -5.80 19.20 15.18
N GLU A 178 -6.84 19.15 14.34
CA GLU A 178 -6.76 19.51 12.91
C GLU A 178 -7.39 20.88 12.70
N TRP A 179 -6.69 21.81 12.04
CA TRP A 179 -7.16 23.17 11.85
C TRP A 179 -7.42 23.53 10.38
N ASN A 180 -8.54 24.17 10.13
CA ASN A 180 -8.84 24.92 8.90
C ASN A 180 -8.91 26.41 9.23
N ALA A 181 -7.94 27.16 8.73
CA ALA A 181 -7.66 28.53 9.14
C ALA A 181 -7.19 29.37 7.96
N PRO A 182 -7.29 30.71 8.03
CA PRO A 182 -6.93 31.62 6.94
C PRO A 182 -5.42 31.71 6.69
N GLY A 183 -4.60 31.06 7.53
CA GLY A 183 -3.16 31.04 7.43
C GLY A 183 -2.50 30.00 8.33
N GLY A 184 -1.22 29.75 8.07
CA GLY A 184 -0.39 28.77 8.77
C GLY A 184 0.83 28.43 7.92
N GLY A 185 1.71 27.59 8.44
CA GLY A 185 2.88 27.16 7.68
C GLY A 185 3.89 26.38 8.48
N ILE A 186 5.03 26.11 7.84
CA ILE A 186 6.16 25.38 8.40
C ILE A 186 7.33 26.35 8.49
N ILE A 187 7.96 26.41 9.65
CA ILE A 187 9.04 27.36 9.90
C ILE A 187 10.37 26.78 9.42
N GLU A 188 11.04 27.46 8.50
CA GLU A 188 12.38 27.10 8.02
C GLU A 188 13.47 27.61 8.96
N SER A 189 13.31 28.81 9.51
CA SER A 189 14.26 29.39 10.46
C SER A 189 13.61 30.43 11.37
N VAL A 190 14.19 30.62 12.56
CA VAL A 190 13.77 31.62 13.54
C VAL A 190 14.99 32.38 14.03
N ASN A 191 14.89 33.71 14.03
CA ASN A 191 15.81 34.59 14.73
C ASN A 191 15.08 35.12 15.98
N THR A 192 15.46 34.64 17.16
CA THR A 192 14.82 35.02 18.43
C THR A 192 15.21 36.43 18.90
N LEU A 193 16.39 36.92 18.52
CA LEU A 193 16.85 38.28 18.84
C LEU A 193 16.04 39.33 18.08
N SER A 194 15.82 39.12 16.78
CA SER A 194 15.01 40.01 15.94
C SER A 194 13.53 39.62 15.88
N GLN A 195 13.13 38.57 16.61
CA GLN A 195 11.79 37.97 16.60
C GLN A 195 11.23 37.82 15.18
N THR A 196 12.02 37.19 14.32
CA THR A 196 11.68 36.97 12.91
C THR A 196 11.56 35.48 12.62
N ILE A 197 10.54 35.08 11.88
CA ILE A 197 10.39 33.73 11.31
C ILE A 197 10.53 33.80 9.80
N THR A 198 11.13 32.77 9.22
CA THR A 198 11.10 32.52 7.77
C THR A 198 10.39 31.20 7.54
N LEU A 199 9.40 31.19 6.66
CA LEU A 199 8.61 30.03 6.30
C LEU A 199 9.28 29.23 5.19
N LYS A 200 9.18 27.91 5.30
CA LYS A 200 9.57 26.98 4.24
C LYS A 200 8.47 27.00 3.17
N LEU A 201 8.75 27.61 2.03
CA LEU A 201 7.86 27.70 0.88
C LEU A 201 8.50 27.02 -0.33
N GLU A 202 7.72 26.26 -1.10
CA GLU A 202 8.16 25.70 -2.39
C GLU A 202 8.11 26.77 -3.50
N PRO A 203 8.84 26.61 -4.63
CA PRO A 203 8.81 27.56 -5.73
C PRO A 203 7.39 27.84 -6.24
N GLY A 204 6.95 29.11 -6.15
CA GLY A 204 5.60 29.55 -6.54
C GLY A 204 4.56 29.51 -5.42
N GLU A 205 4.91 29.03 -4.22
CA GLU A 205 4.02 29.03 -3.06
C GLU A 205 3.99 30.40 -2.36
N LEU A 206 2.79 30.83 -1.95
CA LEU A 206 2.57 32.09 -1.23
C LEU A 206 2.23 31.81 0.23
N ALA A 207 2.92 32.47 1.16
CA ALA A 207 2.56 32.40 2.57
C ALA A 207 1.23 33.10 2.82
N SER A 208 0.27 32.37 3.38
CA SER A 208 -1.06 32.89 3.71
C SER A 208 -1.12 33.53 5.11
N LEU A 209 -0.08 34.26 5.53
CA LEU A 209 -0.06 35.03 6.77
C LEU A 209 -0.30 36.52 6.53
N ALA A 210 -0.92 37.18 7.50
CA ALA A 210 -1.14 38.62 7.56
C ALA A 210 -0.68 39.20 8.91
N VAL A 211 -0.50 40.52 8.93
CA VAL A 211 -0.26 41.27 10.18
C VAL A 211 -1.45 41.07 11.13
N ASP A 212 -1.15 40.98 12.42
CA ASP A 212 -2.06 40.71 13.54
C ASP A 212 -2.66 39.30 13.61
N ASP A 213 -2.19 38.37 12.76
CA ASP A 213 -2.57 36.96 12.88
C ASP A 213 -2.15 36.38 14.24
N ILE A 214 -3.10 35.69 14.89
CA ILE A 214 -2.92 35.00 16.16
C ILE A 214 -2.48 33.57 15.85
N CYS A 215 -1.24 33.25 16.18
CA CYS A 215 -0.61 31.99 15.81
C CYS A 215 -0.39 31.07 17.02
N LYS A 216 -0.60 29.77 16.79
CA LYS A 216 -0.27 28.68 17.73
C LYS A 216 0.42 27.56 16.97
N GLY A 217 1.42 26.93 17.58
CA GLY A 217 1.85 25.60 17.14
C GLY A 217 2.51 24.83 18.27
N ILE A 218 2.68 23.53 18.03
CA ILE A 218 3.27 22.59 18.98
C ILE A 218 4.53 22.03 18.33
N PHE A 219 5.64 22.01 19.08
CA PHE A 219 6.92 21.51 18.61
C PHE A 219 7.64 20.76 19.73
N ASN A 220 8.47 19.79 19.37
CA ASN A 220 9.36 19.13 20.30
C ASN A 220 10.74 19.81 20.23
N ASN A 221 11.34 20.11 21.37
CA ASN A 221 12.67 20.72 21.46
C ASN A 221 13.72 19.75 22.03
N GLN A 222 13.53 18.44 21.82
CA GLN A 222 14.35 17.33 22.37
C GLN A 222 14.20 17.10 23.88
N THR A 223 13.57 18.03 24.61
CA THR A 223 13.23 17.86 26.04
C THR A 223 11.74 17.59 26.28
N GLY A 224 10.94 17.56 25.20
CA GLY A 224 9.50 17.32 25.24
C GLY A 224 8.70 18.27 24.33
N PHE A 225 7.40 18.03 24.22
CA PHE A 225 6.48 18.88 23.46
C PHE A 225 6.21 20.21 24.18
N GLN A 226 6.25 21.30 23.42
CA GLN A 226 6.00 22.66 23.88
C GLN A 226 5.05 23.37 22.92
N THR A 227 4.32 24.36 23.43
CA THR A 227 3.44 25.19 22.62
C THR A 227 3.95 26.63 22.57
N ALA A 228 4.08 27.17 21.37
CA ALA A 228 4.39 28.57 21.13
C ALA A 228 3.11 29.32 20.72
N TYR A 229 2.85 30.45 21.37
CA TYR A 229 1.79 31.40 21.03
C TYR A 229 2.43 32.72 20.63
N PHE A 230 2.19 33.15 19.39
CA PHE A 230 2.81 34.35 18.85
C PHE A 230 1.88 35.08 17.89
N ARG A 231 2.10 36.37 17.71
CA ARG A 231 1.33 37.24 16.81
C ARG A 231 2.25 37.78 15.73
N ILE A 232 1.82 37.78 14.48
CA ILE A 232 2.56 38.42 13.39
C ILE A 232 2.43 39.94 13.51
N THR A 233 3.54 40.67 13.57
CA THR A 233 3.54 42.14 13.71
C THR A 233 3.91 42.86 12.43
N GLU A 234 4.66 42.20 11.53
CA GLU A 234 5.16 42.81 10.31
C GLU A 234 5.42 41.74 9.25
N LYS A 235 5.08 42.01 7.98
CA LYS A 235 5.46 41.20 6.82
C LYS A 235 6.70 41.81 6.17
N LEU A 236 7.85 41.15 6.29
CA LEU A 236 9.12 41.64 5.72
C LEU A 236 9.31 41.19 4.27
N SER A 237 8.81 39.99 3.92
CA SER A 237 8.82 39.43 2.57
C SER A 237 7.66 38.43 2.39
N ASN A 238 7.61 37.71 1.26
CA ASN A 238 6.63 36.62 1.09
C ASN A 238 6.86 35.47 2.08
N SER A 239 8.11 35.16 2.46
CA SER A 239 8.44 34.07 3.37
C SER A 239 8.83 34.54 4.77
N THR A 240 9.13 35.82 4.98
CA THR A 240 9.72 36.33 6.23
C THR A 240 8.79 37.30 6.97
N PHE A 241 8.56 37.05 8.25
CA PHE A 241 7.62 37.80 9.10
C PHE A 241 8.22 38.09 10.48
N LYS A 242 7.94 39.27 11.05
CA LYS A 242 8.19 39.53 12.47
C LYS A 242 7.03 39.04 13.32
N TYR A 243 7.35 38.56 14.51
CA TYR A 243 6.38 38.15 15.50
C TYR A 243 6.64 38.78 16.87
N VAL A 244 5.65 38.68 17.75
CA VAL A 244 5.79 38.91 19.19
C VAL A 244 5.12 37.77 19.94
N LEU A 245 5.65 37.38 21.10
CA LEU A 245 5.04 36.34 21.93
C LEU A 245 3.77 36.85 22.63
N ARG A 246 2.85 35.91 22.89
CA ARG A 246 1.74 36.16 23.81
C ARG A 246 2.29 36.57 25.19
N SER A 247 1.64 37.53 25.84
CA SER A 247 1.99 37.91 27.22
C SER A 247 1.99 36.69 28.15
N GLY A 248 3.09 36.48 28.87
CA GLY A 248 3.31 35.30 29.74
C GLY A 248 3.85 34.05 29.03
N ALA A 249 3.92 34.03 27.70
CA ALA A 249 4.58 32.95 26.96
C ALA A 249 6.09 33.20 26.86
N SER A 250 6.89 32.21 27.21
CA SER A 250 8.36 32.25 27.10
C SER A 250 8.92 31.40 25.96
N ARG A 251 8.06 30.65 25.27
CA ARG A 251 8.45 29.72 24.21
C ARG A 251 8.35 30.40 22.86
N HIS A 252 9.50 30.54 22.21
CA HIS A 252 9.57 31.03 20.84
C HIS A 252 9.12 29.96 19.84
N PRO A 253 8.61 30.35 18.67
CA PRO A 253 8.50 29.44 17.55
C PRO A 253 9.87 28.82 17.24
N ALA A 254 9.87 27.59 16.72
CA ALA A 254 11.09 26.84 16.44
C ALA A 254 11.17 26.42 14.97
N LYS A 255 12.38 26.06 14.52
CA LYS A 255 12.60 25.46 13.20
C LYS A 255 11.80 24.15 13.08
N LEU A 256 11.26 23.89 11.88
CA LEU A 256 10.36 22.78 11.53
C LEU A 256 9.00 22.78 12.25
N MET A 257 8.69 23.78 13.07
CA MET A 257 7.40 23.88 13.73
C MET A 257 6.28 24.14 12.71
N HIS A 258 5.25 23.31 12.76
CA HIS A 258 3.96 23.57 12.10
C HIS A 258 3.13 24.47 13.01
N PHE A 259 2.55 25.52 12.44
CA PHE A 259 1.68 26.43 13.18
C PHE A 259 0.49 26.87 12.34
N VAL A 260 -0.54 27.31 13.05
CA VAL A 260 -1.80 27.81 12.49
C VAL A 260 -2.03 29.26 12.91
N ALA A 261 -2.52 30.09 12.00
CA ALA A 261 -3.06 31.41 12.29
C ALA A 261 -4.58 31.30 12.53
N TYR A 262 -4.98 31.03 13.77
CA TYR A 262 -6.37 30.65 14.11
C TYR A 262 -7.32 31.83 14.33
N GLY A 263 -6.81 33.05 14.32
CA GLY A 263 -7.57 34.29 14.46
C GLY A 263 -6.74 35.50 14.07
N ASN A 264 -7.30 36.70 14.22
CA ASN A 264 -6.60 37.96 13.94
C ASN A 264 -7.13 39.09 14.82
N PHE A 265 -6.27 39.92 15.41
CA PHE A 265 -6.73 41.00 16.31
C PHE A 265 -7.51 42.11 15.61
N THR A 266 -7.22 42.40 14.34
CA THR A 266 -7.71 43.62 13.65
C THR A 266 -8.52 43.30 12.40
N ASN A 267 -8.17 42.26 11.65
CA ASN A 267 -8.81 41.89 10.39
C ASN A 267 -9.98 40.90 10.61
N ALA A 268 -11.21 41.40 10.53
CA ALA A 268 -12.43 40.61 10.70
C ALA A 268 -12.56 39.42 9.73
N ASP A 269 -12.01 39.50 8.51
CA ASP A 269 -12.10 38.39 7.55
C ASP A 269 -11.22 37.19 7.91
N ARG A 270 -10.20 37.43 8.76
CA ARG A 270 -9.25 36.43 9.26
C ARG A 270 -9.58 35.97 10.68
N GLN A 271 -10.73 36.39 11.21
CA GLN A 271 -11.24 35.98 12.52
C GLN A 271 -12.15 34.74 12.46
N ARG A 272 -12.11 34.00 11.34
CA ARG A 272 -12.87 32.76 11.13
C ARG A 272 -11.91 31.59 11.00
N SER A 273 -12.15 30.55 11.77
CA SER A 273 -11.39 29.31 11.71
C SER A 273 -12.25 28.16 12.20
N SER A 274 -11.84 26.93 11.93
CA SER A 274 -12.47 25.74 12.49
C SER A 274 -11.41 24.70 12.83
N TYR A 275 -11.70 23.86 13.80
CA TYR A 275 -10.84 22.75 14.13
C TYR A 275 -11.63 21.54 14.60
N SER A 276 -11.04 20.36 14.42
CA SER A 276 -11.53 19.10 14.96
C SER A 276 -10.53 18.52 15.93
N THR A 277 -11.05 17.77 16.90
CA THR A 277 -10.31 16.95 17.85
C THR A 277 -10.81 15.52 17.72
N GLN A 278 -10.32 14.60 18.56
CA GLN A 278 -10.91 13.27 18.66
C GLN A 278 -12.40 13.29 19.08
N SER A 279 -12.83 14.29 19.84
CA SER A 279 -14.14 14.28 20.52
C SER A 279 -15.16 15.24 19.90
N TYR A 280 -14.72 16.35 19.30
CA TYR A 280 -15.63 17.35 18.74
C TYR A 280 -15.01 18.15 17.59
N SER A 281 -15.88 18.72 16.75
CA SER A 281 -15.56 19.71 15.72
C SER A 281 -16.17 21.06 16.07
N ARG A 282 -15.39 22.14 15.93
CA ARG A 282 -15.78 23.51 16.33
C ARG A 282 -15.51 24.51 15.22
N TYR A 283 -16.48 25.40 14.99
CA TYR A 283 -16.38 26.52 14.08
C TYR A 283 -16.40 27.84 14.86
N LEU A 284 -15.44 28.70 14.53
CA LEU A 284 -15.17 29.94 15.23
C LEU A 284 -15.39 31.15 14.33
N VAL A 285 -15.89 32.23 14.92
CA VAL A 285 -16.09 33.53 14.29
C VAL A 285 -15.71 34.64 15.27
N GLY A 286 -15.16 35.74 14.77
CA GLY A 286 -14.77 36.87 15.62
C GLY A 286 -13.62 36.55 16.58
N VAL A 287 -12.72 35.63 16.22
CA VAL A 287 -11.53 35.27 17.02
C VAL A 287 -10.50 36.40 17.01
N SER A 288 -10.73 37.40 17.86
CA SER A 288 -9.92 38.61 18.02
C SER A 288 -9.14 38.65 19.34
N ASP A 289 -9.07 37.53 20.05
CA ASP A 289 -8.38 37.38 21.33
C ASP A 289 -7.59 36.06 21.34
N TRP A 290 -6.56 35.98 22.19
CA TRP A 290 -5.80 34.76 22.41
C TRP A 290 -6.69 33.62 22.90
N GLU A 291 -7.66 33.94 23.76
CA GLU A 291 -8.60 32.99 24.34
C GLU A 291 -9.90 32.92 23.53
N ILE A 292 -10.29 31.70 23.17
CA ILE A 292 -11.55 31.44 22.47
C ILE A 292 -12.70 31.54 23.47
N LYS A 293 -13.40 32.67 23.46
CA LYS A 293 -14.55 32.93 24.33
C LYS A 293 -15.82 32.27 23.79
N VAL A 294 -16.81 32.06 24.65
CA VAL A 294 -18.16 31.58 24.28
C VAL A 294 -18.74 32.35 23.09
N GLY A 295 -18.63 33.68 23.14
CA GLY A 295 -19.08 34.59 22.07
C GLY A 295 -18.33 34.46 20.73
N MET A 296 -17.32 33.60 20.63
CA MET A 296 -16.59 33.29 19.40
C MET A 296 -16.96 31.92 18.80
N ILE A 297 -17.67 31.06 19.53
CA ILE A 297 -18.09 29.73 19.05
C ILE A 297 -19.37 29.87 18.23
N ALA A 298 -19.30 29.70 16.91
CA ALA A 298 -20.49 29.72 16.03
C ALA A 298 -21.23 28.38 16.02
N MET A 299 -20.47 27.29 16.07
CA MET A 299 -20.98 25.93 16.08
C MET A 299 -20.01 24.97 16.78
N GLN A 300 -20.55 23.96 17.47
CA GLN A 300 -19.79 22.79 17.93
C GLN A 300 -20.64 21.53 17.82
N LEU A 301 -20.04 20.44 17.32
CA LEU A 301 -20.66 19.14 17.12
C LEU A 301 -19.76 18.04 17.72
N GLY A 302 -20.34 17.01 18.35
CA GLY A 302 -19.59 15.90 18.96
C GLY A 302 -19.83 15.83 20.46
N ASP A 303 -18.83 15.44 21.25
CA ASP A 303 -18.92 15.48 22.70
C ASP A 303 -18.80 16.92 23.23
N LEU A 304 -19.89 17.46 23.77
CA LEU A 304 -19.99 18.83 24.32
C LEU A 304 -19.90 18.84 25.85
N SER A 305 -19.46 17.76 26.50
CA SER A 305 -19.29 17.71 27.97
C SER A 305 -18.36 18.80 28.52
N ASN A 306 -17.45 19.32 27.69
CA ASN A 306 -16.55 20.42 28.03
C ASN A 306 -17.13 21.81 27.73
N LEU A 307 -18.35 21.90 27.20
CA LEU A 307 -18.99 23.14 26.76
C LEU A 307 -20.16 23.49 27.70
N LYS A 308 -19.97 24.51 28.53
CA LYS A 308 -21.03 25.07 29.38
C LYS A 308 -21.53 26.37 28.79
N LEU A 309 -22.73 26.34 28.19
CA LEU A 309 -23.36 27.50 27.55
C LEU A 309 -24.73 27.77 28.16
N PHE A 310 -24.99 29.02 28.54
CA PHE A 310 -26.31 29.52 28.96
C PHE A 310 -27.00 28.70 30.07
N GLY A 311 -26.25 27.95 30.88
CA GLY A 311 -26.81 27.08 31.94
C GLY A 311 -27.48 25.79 31.45
N LEU A 312 -27.39 25.48 30.16
CA LEU A 312 -27.92 24.23 29.58
C LEU A 312 -26.91 23.09 29.76
N ASP A 313 -27.40 21.91 30.16
CA ASP A 313 -26.60 20.69 30.17
C ASP A 313 -26.53 20.09 28.76
N MET A 314 -25.34 20.12 28.17
CA MET A 314 -25.05 19.57 26.84
C MET A 314 -24.10 18.37 26.90
N THR A 315 -24.00 17.73 28.06
CA THR A 315 -23.09 16.60 28.30
C THR A 315 -23.35 15.46 27.32
N GLY A 316 -22.26 14.91 26.76
CA GLY A 316 -22.30 13.84 25.75
C GLY A 316 -22.37 14.35 24.31
N HIS A 317 -22.77 13.47 23.38
CA HIS A 317 -22.82 13.76 21.95
C HIS A 317 -23.99 14.71 21.63
N SER A 318 -23.67 15.98 21.36
CA SER A 318 -24.62 17.07 21.19
C SER A 318 -24.24 17.99 20.03
N ALA A 319 -25.12 18.96 19.74
CA ALA A 319 -24.90 20.00 18.74
C ALA A 319 -25.28 21.37 19.30
N TYR A 320 -24.36 22.33 19.22
CA TYR A 320 -24.60 23.75 19.45
C TYR A 320 -24.48 24.50 18.12
N LEU A 321 -25.53 25.22 17.72
CA LEU A 321 -25.55 26.09 16.54
C LEU A 321 -26.21 27.42 16.91
N ARG A 322 -25.59 28.55 16.56
CA ARG A 322 -26.16 29.88 16.84
C ARG A 322 -27.45 30.18 16.08
N ASN A 323 -27.50 29.79 14.81
CA ASN A 323 -28.65 30.01 13.93
C ASN A 323 -28.88 28.73 13.14
N ILE A 324 -30.14 28.29 13.06
CA ILE A 324 -30.52 27.09 12.33
C ILE A 324 -31.76 27.36 11.49
N TYR A 325 -31.69 27.01 10.21
CA TYR A 325 -32.81 27.08 9.27
C TYR A 325 -33.09 25.65 8.82
N MET A 326 -34.28 25.15 9.10
CA MET A 326 -34.73 23.81 8.72
C MET A 326 -35.99 23.92 7.86
N SER A 327 -36.10 23.04 6.86
CA SER A 327 -37.31 22.87 6.03
C SER A 327 -37.66 21.38 5.94
N GLY A 328 -38.93 21.07 5.72
CA GLY A 328 -39.45 19.70 5.73
C GLY A 328 -39.89 19.23 7.13
N THR A 329 -40.04 17.92 7.31
CA THR A 329 -40.52 17.32 8.57
C THR A 329 -39.36 17.16 9.56
N ILE A 330 -39.47 17.83 10.71
CA ILE A 330 -38.58 17.63 11.86
C ILE A 330 -39.30 16.68 12.82
N LYS A 331 -38.62 15.65 13.32
CA LYS A 331 -39.18 14.71 14.28
C LYS A 331 -38.31 14.62 15.53
N GLN A 332 -38.95 14.60 16.68
CA GLN A 332 -38.33 14.28 17.95
C GLN A 332 -38.59 12.81 18.27
N LEU A 333 -37.52 12.08 18.62
CA LEU A 333 -37.64 10.73 19.15
C LEU A 333 -37.64 10.80 20.68
N SER A 334 -38.57 10.12 21.32
CA SER A 334 -38.56 9.94 22.79
C SER A 334 -37.34 9.15 23.24
N GLN A 335 -37.00 9.26 24.52
CA GLN A 335 -35.82 8.62 25.10
C GLN A 335 -35.88 7.07 25.06
N ASP A 336 -37.07 6.50 24.94
CA ASP A 336 -37.25 5.06 24.73
C ASP A 336 -36.89 4.59 23.31
N GLY A 337 -36.65 5.52 22.38
CA GLY A 337 -36.29 5.25 20.99
C GLY A 337 -37.45 4.77 20.12
N VAL A 338 -38.69 4.85 20.62
CA VAL A 338 -39.87 4.25 19.94
C VAL A 338 -40.84 5.32 19.43
N THR A 339 -41.06 6.39 20.19
CA THR A 339 -42.07 7.40 19.82
C THR A 339 -41.44 8.53 19.00
N GLU A 340 -41.77 8.60 17.72
CA GLU A 340 -41.44 9.75 16.87
C GLU A 340 -42.61 10.74 16.84
N VAL A 341 -42.36 11.97 17.28
CA VAL A 341 -43.34 13.06 17.25
C VAL A 341 -42.84 14.15 16.31
N PRO A 342 -43.59 14.52 15.25
CA PRO A 342 -43.23 15.68 14.44
C PRO A 342 -43.22 16.95 15.28
N VAL A 343 -42.32 17.88 14.97
CA VAL A 343 -42.25 19.21 15.62
C VAL A 343 -43.07 20.19 14.81
N THR A 344 -43.96 20.93 15.48
CA THR A 344 -44.86 21.91 14.84
C THR A 344 -44.12 23.13 14.32
N ALA A 345 -44.62 23.70 13.23
CA ALA A 345 -44.18 24.99 12.73
C ALA A 345 -45.12 26.09 13.21
N PHE A 346 -44.78 26.75 14.32
CA PHE A 346 -45.62 27.82 14.89
C PHE A 346 -45.63 29.07 14.01
N LYS A 347 -46.81 29.44 13.51
CA LYS A 347 -47.05 30.59 12.62
C LYS A 347 -47.62 31.82 13.35
N GLY A 348 -47.76 31.77 14.66
CA GLY A 348 -48.33 32.86 15.47
C GLY A 348 -49.86 32.86 15.45
N GLU A 349 -50.45 34.04 15.65
CA GLU A 349 -51.91 34.20 15.55
C GLU A 349 -52.40 33.92 14.13
N TRP A 350 -53.50 33.17 14.01
CA TRP A 350 -54.08 32.84 12.72
C TRP A 350 -54.43 34.12 11.94
N LYS A 351 -54.11 34.12 10.65
CA LYS A 351 -54.44 35.16 9.69
C LYS A 351 -54.94 34.49 8.42
N SER A 352 -55.83 35.14 7.69
CA SER A 352 -56.26 34.65 6.37
C SER A 352 -55.06 34.39 5.46
N GLY A 353 -54.84 33.13 5.07
CA GLY A 353 -53.68 32.68 4.31
C GLY A 353 -53.65 31.16 4.20
N THR A 354 -52.61 30.62 3.54
CA THR A 354 -52.43 29.17 3.38
C THR A 354 -51.54 28.61 4.49
N TYR A 355 -52.00 27.54 5.11
CA TYR A 355 -51.30 26.75 6.11
C TYR A 355 -51.09 25.32 5.59
N PHE A 356 -50.02 24.67 6.05
CA PHE A 356 -49.62 23.33 5.62
C PHE A 356 -49.73 22.32 6.75
N TYR A 357 -49.69 21.04 6.42
CA TYR A 357 -49.70 19.95 7.40
C TYR A 357 -48.71 20.21 8.54
N TYR A 358 -49.22 20.16 9.77
CA TYR A 358 -48.48 20.35 11.02
C TYR A 358 -48.01 21.79 11.32
N ASP A 359 -48.54 22.79 10.60
CA ASP A 359 -48.45 24.20 11.01
C ASP A 359 -49.32 24.44 12.27
N GLU A 360 -48.79 25.21 13.22
CA GLU A 360 -49.47 25.54 14.47
C GLU A 360 -49.83 27.03 14.52
N VAL A 361 -51.07 27.36 14.91
CA VAL A 361 -51.56 28.74 15.06
C VAL A 361 -52.29 28.93 16.38
N THR A 362 -52.28 30.16 16.90
CA THR A 362 -53.21 30.57 17.95
C THR A 362 -54.43 31.27 17.36
N HIS A 363 -55.64 30.90 17.77
CA HIS A 363 -56.86 31.58 17.36
C HIS A 363 -57.89 31.58 18.49
N ASN A 364 -58.49 32.73 18.78
CA ASN A 364 -59.48 32.92 19.86
C ASN A 364 -59.02 32.41 21.25
N GLY A 365 -57.72 32.44 21.52
CA GLY A 365 -57.11 32.00 22.78
C GLY A 365 -56.87 30.49 22.89
N SER A 366 -57.14 29.71 21.85
CA SER A 366 -56.76 28.29 21.74
C SER A 366 -55.66 28.10 20.70
N THR A 367 -54.95 26.98 20.77
CA THR A 367 -53.92 26.58 19.79
C THR A 367 -54.44 25.46 18.90
N TYR A 368 -54.23 25.58 17.60
CA TYR A 368 -54.67 24.62 16.58
C TYR A 368 -53.48 24.17 15.72
N ILE A 369 -53.48 22.89 15.34
CA ILE A 369 -52.52 22.26 14.45
C ILE A 369 -53.24 21.87 13.16
N CYS A 370 -52.73 22.27 12.00
CA CYS A 370 -53.27 21.86 10.71
C CYS A 370 -53.04 20.35 10.50
N ILE A 371 -54.09 19.61 10.14
CA ILE A 371 -54.02 18.15 9.90
C ILE A 371 -54.22 17.77 8.43
N GLU A 372 -54.51 18.74 7.57
CA GLU A 372 -54.59 18.58 6.13
C GLU A 372 -53.27 18.96 5.46
N ASP A 373 -53.01 18.43 4.26
CA ASP A 373 -51.80 18.75 3.47
C ASP A 373 -51.65 20.27 3.26
N LYS A 374 -52.78 20.96 3.04
CA LYS A 374 -52.89 22.41 2.98
C LYS A 374 -54.31 22.88 3.28
N THR A 375 -54.46 24.03 3.96
CA THR A 375 -55.76 24.67 4.20
C THR A 375 -55.67 26.19 4.17
N ASN A 376 -56.78 26.85 3.85
CA ASN A 376 -57.01 28.28 4.10
C ASN A 376 -58.22 28.52 5.02
N GLN A 377 -58.78 27.45 5.61
CA GLN A 377 -59.91 27.50 6.53
C GLN A 377 -59.52 28.23 7.84
N GLU A 378 -60.44 29.03 8.37
CA GLU A 378 -60.29 29.63 9.70
C GLU A 378 -60.43 28.54 10.80
N PRO A 379 -59.46 28.40 11.74
CA PRO A 379 -59.52 27.44 12.82
C PRO A 379 -60.72 27.72 13.73
N SER A 380 -61.53 26.70 13.97
CA SER A 380 -62.65 26.75 14.91
C SER A 380 -62.89 25.36 15.50
N GLU A 381 -63.75 25.24 16.51
CA GLU A 381 -64.09 23.92 17.07
C GLU A 381 -64.82 22.99 16.10
N THR A 382 -65.39 23.56 15.03
CA THR A 382 -66.08 22.83 13.96
C THR A 382 -65.26 22.75 12.67
N ALA A 383 -64.06 23.34 12.63
CA ALA A 383 -63.18 23.28 11.47
C ALA A 383 -62.61 21.86 11.33
N THR A 384 -62.69 21.30 10.13
CA THR A 384 -62.24 19.93 9.83
C THR A 384 -60.74 19.86 9.61
N ASP A 385 -60.13 20.96 9.15
CA ASP A 385 -58.74 20.97 8.71
C ASP A 385 -57.76 21.22 9.88
N TRP A 386 -58.30 21.47 11.08
CA TRP A 386 -57.57 21.91 12.26
C TRP A 386 -57.87 21.01 13.47
N LEU A 387 -56.81 20.48 14.08
CA LEU A 387 -56.87 19.79 15.38
C LEU A 387 -56.59 20.79 16.51
N LYS A 388 -57.53 20.97 17.43
CA LYS A 388 -57.31 21.77 18.65
C LYS A 388 -56.28 21.07 19.55
N HIS A 389 -55.11 21.70 19.72
CA HIS A 389 -54.00 21.15 20.49
C HIS A 389 -54.01 21.60 21.95
N VAL A 390 -54.26 22.90 22.19
CA VAL A 390 -54.36 23.48 23.55
C VAL A 390 -55.62 24.32 23.65
N SER A 391 -56.41 24.06 24.69
CA SER A 391 -57.63 24.84 24.95
C SER A 391 -57.29 26.13 25.68
N LYS A 392 -58.02 27.21 25.37
CA LYS A 392 -58.06 28.41 26.21
C LYS A 392 -58.42 28.01 27.64
N GLY A 393 -57.55 28.29 28.61
CA GLY A 393 -57.89 28.12 30.02
C GLY A 393 -59.02 29.05 30.41
N ASP A 394 -59.97 28.56 31.20
CA ASP A 394 -60.97 29.42 31.83
C ASP A 394 -60.25 30.49 32.66
N LYS A 395 -60.75 31.72 32.60
CA LYS A 395 -60.26 32.82 33.42
C LYS A 395 -60.48 32.43 34.88
N GLY A 396 -59.40 32.12 35.61
CA GLY A 396 -59.46 31.86 37.04
C GLY A 396 -60.15 33.03 37.75
N ASP A 397 -61.13 32.71 38.60
CA ASP A 397 -61.82 33.70 39.40
C ASP A 397 -60.82 34.57 40.17
N LYS A 398 -61.10 35.87 40.18
CA LYS A 398 -60.34 36.88 40.90
C LYS A 398 -60.35 36.53 42.40
N GLY A 399 -59.18 36.21 42.96
CA GLY A 399 -59.05 35.87 44.38
C GLY A 399 -59.54 37.02 45.29
N ASP A 400 -60.42 36.68 46.23
CA ASP A 400 -60.83 37.58 47.30
C ASP A 400 -59.70 37.79 48.32
N LYS A 401 -59.69 39.01 48.85
CA LYS A 401 -58.77 39.53 49.87
C LYS A 401 -58.92 38.74 51.18
N GLY A 402 -57.80 38.32 51.75
CA GLY A 402 -57.73 37.24 52.76
C GLY A 402 -58.24 37.54 54.17
N ALA A 403 -58.29 36.46 54.95
CA ALA A 403 -58.29 36.45 56.41
C ALA A 403 -57.30 35.37 56.93
N THR A 404 -56.70 35.68 58.08
CA THR A 404 -55.59 35.00 58.75
C THR A 404 -55.94 33.62 59.37
N GLY A 405 -55.12 32.61 59.07
CA GLY A 405 -54.49 31.64 60.00
C GLY A 405 -55.30 30.54 60.72
N ALA A 406 -54.94 29.27 60.47
CA ALA A 406 -54.70 28.23 61.49
C ALA A 406 -53.90 27.03 60.92
N THR A 407 -53.08 26.44 61.79
CA THR A 407 -52.06 25.38 61.65
C THR A 407 -52.54 24.07 60.99
N GLY A 408 -51.65 23.38 60.24
CA GLY A 408 -51.94 22.13 59.52
C GLY A 408 -51.67 20.82 60.28
N PRO A 409 -51.92 19.66 59.62
CA PRO A 409 -51.20 18.42 59.91
C PRO A 409 -50.57 17.76 58.66
N LYS A 410 -49.30 17.35 58.84
CA LYS A 410 -48.61 16.11 58.40
C LYS A 410 -48.98 15.45 57.05
N GLY A 411 -47.97 15.28 56.19
CA GLY A 411 -48.10 14.63 54.87
C GLY A 411 -47.95 13.10 54.85
N GLU A 412 -48.22 12.52 53.67
CA GLU A 412 -47.83 11.16 53.28
C GLU A 412 -47.27 11.12 51.84
N THR A 413 -46.08 10.53 51.76
CA THR A 413 -45.40 9.74 50.71
C THR A 413 -46.05 9.59 49.32
N GLY A 414 -45.30 9.91 48.26
CA GLY A 414 -45.60 9.48 46.88
C GLY A 414 -45.12 8.04 46.60
N PRO A 415 -45.76 7.32 45.67
CA PRO A 415 -44.98 6.62 44.65
C PRO A 415 -45.63 6.50 43.25
N THR A 416 -44.74 6.49 42.24
CA THR A 416 -44.72 5.62 41.04
C THR A 416 -45.75 5.79 39.92
N GLY A 417 -45.24 6.07 38.72
CA GLY A 417 -46.00 6.07 37.46
C GLY A 417 -46.31 4.67 36.93
N SER A 418 -47.31 4.58 36.06
CA SER A 418 -47.69 3.35 35.36
C SER A 418 -48.15 3.62 33.91
N GLN A 419 -47.31 3.17 32.96
CA GLN A 419 -47.61 2.32 31.80
C GLN A 419 -48.74 2.71 30.82
N GLY A 420 -48.38 2.89 29.54
CA GLY A 420 -49.31 3.13 28.41
C GLY A 420 -50.13 1.90 28.00
N ILE A 421 -51.31 2.15 27.41
CA ILE A 421 -52.30 1.15 26.99
C ILE A 421 -52.17 0.85 25.49
N PRO A 422 -52.21 -0.42 25.01
CA PRO A 422 -52.27 -0.75 23.59
C PRO A 422 -53.68 -0.50 23.00
N GLY A 423 -53.76 -0.02 21.75
CA GLY A 423 -55.03 0.29 21.08
C GLY A 423 -55.82 -0.95 20.63
N THR A 424 -57.10 -1.00 20.99
CA THR A 424 -58.07 -2.03 20.54
C THR A 424 -58.85 -1.56 19.32
N SER A 425 -58.91 -2.38 18.25
CA SER A 425 -59.74 -2.11 17.07
C SER A 425 -61.24 -2.10 17.40
N GLN A 426 -62.00 -1.22 16.73
CA GLN A 426 -63.44 -1.04 16.93
C GLN A 426 -64.22 -1.42 15.66
N PHE A 427 -65.38 -2.06 15.84
CA PHE A 427 -66.31 -2.54 14.81
C PHE A 427 -67.62 -1.77 14.91
N PHE A 428 -68.17 -1.35 13.76
CA PHE A 428 -69.42 -0.59 13.67
C PHE A 428 -70.57 -1.49 13.21
N HIS A 429 -71.65 -1.52 13.99
CA HIS A 429 -72.83 -2.35 13.77
C HIS A 429 -74.07 -1.48 13.58
N VAL A 430 -74.95 -1.88 12.66
CA VAL A 430 -76.21 -1.19 12.35
C VAL A 430 -77.39 -2.14 12.49
N LYS A 431 -78.46 -1.69 13.15
CA LYS A 431 -79.76 -2.36 13.24
C LYS A 431 -80.89 -1.35 13.05
N TYR A 432 -82.11 -1.82 12.84
CA TYR A 432 -83.29 -0.99 12.60
C TYR A 432 -84.44 -1.35 13.55
N SER A 433 -85.37 -0.43 13.79
CA SER A 433 -86.57 -0.69 14.60
C SER A 433 -87.72 0.21 14.20
N ALA A 434 -88.94 -0.25 14.39
CA ALA A 434 -90.13 0.58 14.24
C ALA A 434 -90.29 1.57 15.41
N ASN A 435 -89.67 1.28 16.55
CA ASN A 435 -89.87 2.00 17.81
C ASN A 435 -88.66 2.86 18.16
N SER A 436 -88.91 4.01 18.80
CA SER A 436 -87.87 4.98 19.17
C SER A 436 -86.83 4.46 20.14
N ASN A 437 -87.19 3.44 20.91
CA ASN A 437 -86.33 2.77 21.86
C ASN A 437 -85.56 1.58 21.24
N GLY A 438 -85.81 1.23 19.97
CA GLY A 438 -85.10 0.15 19.29
C GLY A 438 -85.64 -1.26 19.47
N ASN A 439 -86.76 -1.47 20.19
CA ASN A 439 -87.28 -2.81 20.50
C ASN A 439 -88.63 -3.10 19.80
N PRO A 440 -88.77 -4.15 18.98
CA PRO A 440 -87.74 -5.13 18.61
C PRO A 440 -86.73 -4.57 17.60
N MET A 441 -85.51 -5.12 17.64
CA MET A 441 -84.50 -4.86 16.62
C MET A 441 -84.76 -5.72 15.38
N SER A 442 -84.44 -5.17 14.23
CA SER A 442 -84.56 -5.77 12.91
C SER A 442 -83.30 -5.53 12.10
N ASP A 443 -82.97 -6.46 11.21
CA ASP A 443 -81.95 -6.29 10.18
C ASP A 443 -82.49 -5.57 8.93
N THR A 444 -83.80 -5.41 8.84
CA THR A 444 -84.47 -4.74 7.72
C THR A 444 -84.73 -3.28 8.08
N PRO A 445 -84.37 -2.31 7.20
CA PRO A 445 -84.59 -0.88 7.41
C PRO A 445 -85.99 -0.53 7.94
N ASN A 446 -86.05 0.35 8.93
CA ASN A 446 -87.28 0.77 9.60
C ASN A 446 -87.14 2.19 10.17
N THR A 447 -88.18 2.69 10.83
CA THR A 447 -88.39 4.08 11.26
C THR A 447 -87.25 4.65 12.12
N TYR A 448 -86.54 3.81 12.84
CA TYR A 448 -85.38 4.18 13.64
C TYR A 448 -84.18 3.33 13.23
N ILE A 449 -83.02 3.96 13.11
CA ILE A 449 -81.73 3.29 12.90
C ILE A 449 -80.94 3.34 14.19
N GLY A 450 -80.42 2.18 14.59
CA GLY A 450 -79.58 1.99 15.75
C GLY A 450 -78.15 1.75 15.30
N THR A 451 -77.20 2.49 15.88
CA THR A 451 -75.77 2.26 15.63
C THR A 451 -75.04 1.93 16.93
N ALA A 452 -74.11 0.98 16.86
CA ALA A 452 -73.27 0.57 17.99
C ALA A 452 -71.82 0.40 17.50
N VAL A 453 -70.87 0.90 18.29
CA VAL A 453 -69.44 0.64 18.07
C VAL A 453 -68.95 -0.25 19.20
N THR A 454 -68.36 -1.39 18.87
CA THR A 454 -67.85 -2.36 19.84
C THR A 454 -66.46 -2.85 19.48
N THR A 455 -65.67 -3.28 20.45
CA THR A 455 -64.38 -3.94 20.18
C THR A 455 -64.53 -5.41 19.76
N SER A 456 -65.77 -5.94 19.75
CA SER A 456 -66.14 -7.25 19.22
C SER A 456 -66.71 -7.14 17.79
N SER A 457 -66.36 -8.07 16.92
CA SER A 457 -66.91 -8.19 15.57
C SER A 457 -68.33 -8.80 15.53
N THR A 458 -68.84 -9.27 16.67
CA THR A 458 -70.22 -9.79 16.77
C THR A 458 -71.15 -8.69 17.25
N ALA A 459 -72.22 -8.44 16.48
CA ALA A 459 -73.22 -7.42 16.78
C ALA A 459 -73.90 -7.66 18.15
N PRO A 460 -74.04 -6.64 19.02
CA PRO A 460 -74.77 -6.75 20.27
C PRO A 460 -76.21 -7.24 20.06
N THR A 461 -76.69 -8.11 20.95
CA THR A 461 -78.05 -8.68 20.83
C THR A 461 -79.11 -7.87 21.59
N GLY A 462 -78.71 -6.90 22.42
CA GLY A 462 -79.61 -6.02 23.17
C GLY A 462 -79.79 -4.65 22.50
N TYR A 463 -81.03 -4.19 22.39
CA TYR A 463 -81.36 -2.93 21.70
C TYR A 463 -80.82 -1.69 22.41
N THR A 464 -80.63 -1.74 23.73
CA THR A 464 -80.05 -0.64 24.51
C THR A 464 -78.56 -0.39 24.21
N SER A 465 -77.89 -1.35 23.58
CA SER A 465 -76.49 -1.21 23.15
C SER A 465 -76.34 -0.35 21.90
N TYR A 466 -77.44 -0.07 21.20
CA TYR A 466 -77.48 0.78 20.03
C TYR A 466 -78.04 2.15 20.39
N LYS A 467 -77.47 3.21 19.80
CA LYS A 467 -78.05 4.55 19.86
C LYS A 467 -79.03 4.72 18.71
N TRP A 468 -80.30 4.92 19.04
CA TRP A 468 -81.40 4.96 18.08
C TRP A 468 -81.72 6.39 17.66
N VAL A 469 -81.77 6.62 16.36
CA VAL A 469 -82.13 7.90 15.74
C VAL A 469 -83.30 7.69 14.79
N GLN A 470 -84.29 8.57 14.86
CA GLN A 470 -85.46 8.49 13.99
C GLN A 470 -85.11 8.90 12.56
N LEU A 471 -85.31 7.99 11.62
CA LEU A 471 -85.36 8.29 10.20
C LEU A 471 -86.77 8.76 9.86
N LYS A 472 -87.09 10.02 10.15
CA LYS A 472 -88.39 10.60 9.75
C LYS A 472 -88.28 11.34 8.42
N GLY A 473 -88.60 10.60 7.35
CA GLY A 473 -89.20 11.05 6.11
C GLY A 473 -89.97 9.86 5.56
N SER A 474 -91.29 9.92 5.52
CA SER A 474 -92.16 8.80 5.15
C SER A 474 -91.87 8.27 3.74
N GLN A 475 -91.34 7.05 3.62
CA GLN A 475 -91.33 6.26 2.39
C GLN A 475 -92.57 5.37 2.39
N GLY A 476 -93.54 5.68 1.52
CA GLY A 476 -94.64 4.77 1.21
C GLY A 476 -94.17 3.62 0.30
N PRO A 477 -94.79 2.43 0.37
CA PRO A 477 -94.41 1.28 -0.46
C PRO A 477 -94.93 1.44 -1.90
N LYS A 478 -94.29 2.30 -2.70
CA LYS A 478 -94.22 2.25 -4.17
C LYS A 478 -93.24 3.33 -4.64
N GLY A 479 -92.05 2.94 -5.07
CA GLY A 479 -91.03 3.86 -5.56
C GLY A 479 -91.38 4.33 -6.96
N ASP A 480 -91.72 5.62 -7.09
CA ASP A 480 -91.79 6.39 -8.35
C ASP A 480 -91.70 7.93 -8.09
N GLN A 481 -91.33 8.40 -6.88
CA GLN A 481 -91.33 9.84 -6.53
C GLN A 481 -90.04 10.29 -5.79
N GLY A 482 -89.47 11.43 -6.18
CA GLY A 482 -88.27 12.05 -5.57
C GLY A 482 -88.49 12.59 -4.15
N ILE A 483 -87.41 12.88 -3.42
CA ILE A 483 -87.48 13.30 -2.01
C ILE A 483 -87.94 14.76 -1.91
N LYS A 484 -89.08 15.01 -1.25
CA LYS A 484 -89.70 16.33 -1.09
C LYS A 484 -88.89 17.24 -0.15
N GLY A 485 -88.45 18.40 -0.64
CA GLY A 485 -87.84 19.47 0.14
C GLY A 485 -88.84 20.39 0.85
N PRO A 486 -88.41 21.20 1.83
CA PRO A 486 -89.25 22.21 2.48
C PRO A 486 -89.68 23.32 1.49
N THR A 487 -90.92 23.79 1.62
CA THR A 487 -91.51 24.82 0.73
C THR A 487 -90.77 26.16 0.85
N GLY A 488 -90.33 26.72 -0.28
CA GLY A 488 -89.69 28.04 -0.33
C GLY A 488 -90.69 29.20 -0.09
N ALA A 489 -90.19 30.42 0.10
CA ALA A 489 -90.99 31.62 0.37
C ALA A 489 -92.02 31.97 -0.75
N ASP A 490 -91.90 31.35 -1.92
CA ASP A 490 -92.78 31.48 -3.09
C ASP A 490 -93.88 30.40 -3.18
N GLY A 491 -93.97 29.49 -2.20
CA GLY A 491 -95.00 28.45 -2.12
C GLY A 491 -94.72 27.21 -2.98
N LYS A 492 -93.57 27.13 -3.68
CA LYS A 492 -93.20 25.96 -4.49
C LYS A 492 -92.39 24.95 -3.69
N THR A 493 -92.57 23.67 -4.01
CA THR A 493 -91.88 22.55 -3.36
C THR A 493 -90.81 22.01 -4.29
N THR A 494 -89.56 21.97 -3.84
CA THR A 494 -88.46 21.33 -4.58
C THR A 494 -88.40 19.82 -4.33
N TYR A 495 -87.97 19.04 -5.31
CA TYR A 495 -87.72 17.61 -5.20
C TYR A 495 -86.25 17.32 -5.49
N LEU A 496 -85.62 16.51 -4.65
CA LEU A 496 -84.27 16.00 -4.85
C LEU A 496 -84.34 14.60 -5.49
N HIS A 497 -83.64 14.45 -6.61
CA HIS A 497 -83.51 13.22 -7.38
C HIS A 497 -82.07 12.72 -7.30
N ILE A 498 -81.92 11.40 -7.13
CA ILE A 498 -80.63 10.72 -7.04
C ILE A 498 -80.57 9.63 -8.10
N LYS A 499 -79.50 9.62 -8.89
CA LYS A 499 -79.21 8.58 -9.89
C LYS A 499 -77.74 8.16 -9.81
N TYR A 500 -77.40 7.05 -10.47
CA TYR A 500 -76.07 6.46 -10.46
C TYR A 500 -75.49 6.33 -11.87
N SER A 501 -74.16 6.39 -11.96
CA SER A 501 -73.38 6.23 -13.19
C SER A 501 -72.11 5.43 -12.91
N ASP A 502 -71.67 4.58 -13.83
CA ASP A 502 -70.40 3.86 -13.71
C ASP A 502 -69.20 4.67 -14.21
N ASN A 503 -69.43 5.61 -15.13
CA ASN A 503 -68.39 6.32 -15.88
C ASN A 503 -68.52 7.86 -15.83
N GLY A 504 -69.57 8.38 -15.20
CA GLY A 504 -69.85 9.81 -15.10
C GLY A 504 -70.39 10.46 -16.38
N THR A 505 -70.71 9.68 -17.43
CA THR A 505 -71.20 10.21 -18.72
C THR A 505 -72.53 9.59 -19.18
N THR A 506 -72.95 8.46 -18.61
CA THR A 506 -74.25 7.81 -18.89
C THR A 506 -74.85 7.21 -17.61
N PHE A 507 -76.18 7.12 -17.52
CA PHE A 507 -76.84 6.42 -16.39
C PHE A 507 -76.44 4.95 -16.35
N THR A 508 -76.40 4.36 -15.15
CA THR A 508 -76.34 2.89 -15.00
C THR A 508 -77.64 2.22 -15.47
N ALA A 509 -77.66 0.87 -15.46
CA ALA A 509 -78.84 0.07 -15.76
C ALA A 509 -80.05 0.44 -14.86
N ASN A 510 -81.26 0.12 -15.35
CA ASN A 510 -82.54 0.55 -14.76
C ASN A 510 -82.65 2.08 -14.62
N ASN A 511 -82.27 2.80 -15.68
CA ASN A 511 -82.34 4.26 -15.76
C ASN A 511 -81.66 4.99 -14.59
N GLY A 512 -80.48 4.52 -14.18
CA GLY A 512 -79.68 5.14 -13.13
C GLY A 512 -80.06 4.74 -11.71
N GLU A 513 -80.89 3.72 -11.49
CA GLU A 513 -81.22 3.21 -10.14
C GLU A 513 -80.20 2.22 -9.58
N THR A 514 -79.38 1.62 -10.45
CA THR A 514 -78.38 0.63 -10.03
C THR A 514 -77.13 1.33 -9.50
N PRO A 515 -76.68 1.10 -8.25
CA PRO A 515 -75.51 1.78 -7.69
C PRO A 515 -74.25 1.63 -8.54
N GLY A 516 -73.64 2.75 -8.92
CA GLY A 516 -72.44 2.83 -9.76
C GLY A 516 -71.30 3.60 -9.08
N ALA A 517 -70.18 3.78 -9.78
CA ALA A 517 -68.99 4.47 -9.23
C ALA A 517 -69.21 5.99 -8.96
N TYR A 518 -70.24 6.57 -9.55
CA TYR A 518 -70.62 7.98 -9.43
C TYR A 518 -72.08 8.11 -8.96
N ILE A 519 -72.33 9.12 -8.13
CA ILE A 519 -73.67 9.54 -7.70
C ILE A 519 -73.99 10.88 -8.36
N GLY A 520 -75.16 10.97 -8.97
CA GLY A 520 -75.71 12.15 -9.62
C GLY A 520 -76.84 12.73 -8.78
N GLN A 521 -76.80 14.04 -8.53
CA GLN A 521 -77.85 14.76 -7.81
C GLN A 521 -78.48 15.83 -8.70
N TYR A 522 -79.81 15.91 -8.67
CA TYR A 522 -80.57 16.92 -9.38
C TYR A 522 -81.71 17.43 -8.50
N THR A 523 -81.99 18.73 -8.54
CA THR A 523 -83.10 19.32 -7.80
C THR A 523 -83.92 20.20 -8.72
N ASP A 524 -85.22 19.95 -8.79
CA ASP A 524 -86.16 20.79 -9.51
C ASP A 524 -87.50 20.88 -8.75
N PHE A 525 -88.57 21.31 -9.42
CA PHE A 525 -89.91 21.39 -8.83
C PHE A 525 -90.86 20.28 -9.34
N THR A 526 -90.33 19.27 -10.04
CA THR A 526 -91.07 18.17 -10.66
C THR A 526 -90.95 16.92 -9.80
N ALA A 527 -92.05 16.21 -9.55
CA ALA A 527 -92.00 15.04 -8.65
C ALA A 527 -91.36 13.79 -9.30
N THR A 528 -91.41 13.69 -10.63
CA THR A 528 -90.84 12.57 -11.41
C THR A 528 -89.40 12.85 -11.80
N ASP A 529 -88.55 11.83 -11.70
CA ASP A 529 -87.14 11.93 -12.07
C ASP A 529 -86.94 12.36 -13.53
N SER A 530 -85.98 13.27 -13.76
CA SER A 530 -85.52 13.59 -15.11
C SER A 530 -84.83 12.38 -15.74
N THR A 531 -85.18 12.06 -16.99
CA THR A 531 -84.49 11.05 -17.81
C THR A 531 -83.28 11.63 -18.56
N THR A 532 -82.95 12.90 -18.33
CA THR A 532 -81.82 13.58 -18.98
C THR A 532 -80.59 13.52 -18.08
N PHE A 533 -79.56 12.78 -18.51
CA PHE A 533 -78.32 12.57 -17.72
C PHE A 533 -77.63 13.87 -17.29
N SER A 534 -77.57 14.85 -18.18
CA SER A 534 -76.93 16.15 -17.93
C SER A 534 -77.70 17.06 -16.97
N ALA A 535 -78.94 16.72 -16.59
CA ALA A 535 -79.64 17.43 -15.52
C ALA A 535 -79.00 17.18 -14.15
N TYR A 536 -78.34 16.03 -13.98
CA TYR A 536 -77.72 15.63 -12.73
C TYR A 536 -76.27 16.10 -12.67
N THR A 537 -75.86 16.56 -11.49
CA THR A 537 -74.46 16.87 -11.17
C THR A 537 -73.80 15.63 -10.59
N TRP A 538 -72.78 15.10 -11.27
CA TRP A 538 -72.18 13.79 -10.99
C TRP A 538 -70.89 13.89 -10.17
N THR A 539 -70.77 13.07 -9.14
CA THR A 539 -69.58 12.99 -8.26
C THR A 539 -69.12 11.54 -8.13
N LYS A 540 -67.82 11.25 -8.32
CA LYS A 540 -67.25 9.90 -8.12
C LYS A 540 -67.19 9.59 -6.63
N VAL A 541 -67.76 8.47 -6.19
CA VAL A 541 -67.84 8.11 -4.77
C VAL A 541 -67.21 6.76 -4.43
N LYS A 542 -66.78 6.00 -5.44
CA LYS A 542 -66.07 4.72 -5.27
C LYS A 542 -64.59 4.90 -5.64
N GLY A 543 -63.73 4.93 -4.62
CA GLY A 543 -62.27 5.06 -4.78
C GLY A 543 -61.60 3.72 -5.12
N ASP A 544 -60.55 3.78 -5.94
CA ASP A 544 -59.73 2.63 -6.30
C ASP A 544 -58.69 2.32 -5.19
N LYS A 545 -58.37 1.03 -5.00
CA LYS A 545 -57.37 0.52 -4.06
C LYS A 545 -55.98 1.04 -4.45
N GLY A 546 -55.31 1.77 -3.55
CA GLY A 546 -54.04 2.45 -3.86
C GLY A 546 -52.81 1.53 -3.90
N ASP A 547 -51.95 1.76 -4.90
CA ASP A 547 -50.54 1.33 -4.92
C ASP A 547 -49.60 2.55 -5.11
N LYS A 548 -48.38 2.37 -4.58
CA LYS A 548 -47.16 3.19 -4.40
C LYS A 548 -46.82 4.28 -5.45
N GLY A 549 -46.35 5.45 -4.96
CA GLY A 549 -46.20 6.69 -5.74
C GLY A 549 -44.80 7.09 -6.25
N ASP A 550 -44.78 8.23 -6.96
CA ASP A 550 -43.60 8.91 -7.50
C ASP A 550 -43.36 10.31 -6.88
N LYS A 551 -42.08 10.71 -6.95
CA LYS A 551 -41.36 11.83 -6.32
C LYS A 551 -41.79 13.22 -6.82
N GLY A 552 -41.97 14.18 -5.90
CA GLY A 552 -42.39 15.56 -6.17
C GLY A 552 -41.29 16.53 -6.61
N GLU A 553 -41.69 17.57 -7.36
CA GLU A 553 -40.86 18.68 -7.86
C GLU A 553 -40.52 19.72 -6.77
N GLN A 554 -39.34 20.33 -6.91
CA GLN A 554 -38.72 21.33 -6.04
C GLN A 554 -39.22 22.75 -6.35
N GLY A 555 -39.53 23.53 -5.31
CA GLY A 555 -40.06 24.91 -5.40
C GLY A 555 -39.05 25.99 -5.82
N THR A 556 -39.61 27.14 -6.23
CA THR A 556 -38.98 28.25 -6.96
C THR A 556 -38.03 29.15 -6.15
N GLN A 557 -36.90 29.50 -6.79
CA GLN A 557 -35.89 30.46 -6.38
C GLN A 557 -36.34 31.91 -6.68
N GLY A 558 -35.96 32.87 -5.80
CA GLY A 558 -36.38 34.27 -5.84
C GLY A 558 -35.97 35.04 -7.11
N ALA A 559 -36.68 36.15 -7.37
CA ALA A 559 -36.62 36.95 -8.58
C ALA A 559 -35.21 37.48 -8.92
N THR A 560 -34.54 36.78 -9.83
CA THR A 560 -33.50 37.32 -10.71
C THR A 560 -34.13 38.44 -11.55
N GLY A 561 -33.40 39.53 -11.81
CA GLY A 561 -33.88 40.61 -12.70
C GLY A 561 -34.39 40.04 -14.03
N LEU A 562 -35.46 40.64 -14.57
CA LEU A 562 -36.13 40.19 -15.81
C LEU A 562 -35.08 39.75 -16.84
N PRO A 563 -35.12 38.49 -17.31
CA PRO A 563 -34.26 38.04 -18.40
C PRO A 563 -34.42 39.01 -19.57
N GLY A 564 -33.32 39.54 -20.08
CA GLY A 564 -33.35 40.16 -21.40
C GLY A 564 -33.95 39.17 -22.40
N ALA A 565 -34.71 39.68 -23.39
CA ALA A 565 -35.39 38.86 -24.39
C ALA A 565 -34.49 37.71 -24.89
N LEU A 566 -35.02 36.48 -24.88
CA LEU A 566 -34.30 35.27 -25.24
C LEU A 566 -33.80 35.36 -26.69
N ILE A 567 -32.49 35.24 -26.90
CA ILE A 567 -31.93 35.23 -28.25
C ILE A 567 -32.36 33.95 -28.96
N ARG A 568 -33.03 34.07 -30.11
CA ARG A 568 -33.46 32.94 -30.94
C ARG A 568 -32.72 32.93 -32.28
N PRO A 569 -31.76 32.02 -32.51
CA PRO A 569 -31.14 31.86 -33.81
C PRO A 569 -32.14 31.30 -34.83
N ARG A 570 -32.36 32.03 -35.92
CA ARG A 570 -33.27 31.65 -37.02
C ARG A 570 -32.53 31.10 -38.25
N GLY A 571 -31.20 30.97 -38.17
CA GLY A 571 -30.35 30.48 -39.26
C GLY A 571 -30.07 31.56 -40.32
N GLU A 572 -29.77 31.13 -41.55
CA GLU A 572 -29.63 32.05 -42.70
C GLU A 572 -30.89 32.90 -42.89
N TRP A 573 -30.71 34.20 -43.16
CA TRP A 573 -31.81 35.14 -43.38
C TRP A 573 -32.62 34.74 -44.61
N LYS A 574 -33.95 34.81 -44.46
CA LYS A 574 -34.93 34.53 -45.52
C LYS A 574 -35.87 35.70 -45.73
N ALA A 575 -36.13 35.99 -47.00
CA ALA A 575 -37.14 36.97 -47.43
C ALA A 575 -38.56 36.55 -47.01
N SER A 576 -39.47 37.51 -46.92
CA SER A 576 -40.90 37.32 -46.58
C SER A 576 -41.16 36.57 -45.28
N THR A 577 -40.18 36.52 -44.38
CA THR A 577 -40.25 35.79 -43.10
C THR A 577 -40.39 36.78 -41.95
N ALA A 578 -41.28 36.46 -41.00
CA ALA A 578 -41.48 37.27 -39.79
C ALA A 578 -40.35 37.00 -38.77
N TYR A 579 -39.73 38.08 -38.29
CA TYR A 579 -38.70 38.06 -37.26
C TYR A 579 -39.10 38.98 -36.12
N VAL A 580 -38.88 38.52 -34.90
CA VAL A 580 -39.40 39.14 -33.67
C VAL A 580 -38.27 39.78 -32.89
N ASN A 581 -38.52 40.98 -32.35
CA ASN A 581 -37.76 41.58 -31.28
C ASN A 581 -38.75 42.21 -30.28
N ASP A 582 -39.15 41.45 -29.27
CA ASP A 582 -40.09 41.84 -28.21
C ASP A 582 -39.52 41.53 -26.81
N SER A 583 -40.36 41.58 -25.77
CA SER A 583 -39.94 41.32 -24.38
C SER A 583 -39.50 39.88 -24.11
N GLN A 584 -39.94 38.92 -24.93
CA GLN A 584 -39.67 37.50 -24.73
C GLN A 584 -38.59 36.98 -25.68
N TYR A 585 -38.54 37.49 -26.92
CA TYR A 585 -37.67 36.95 -27.96
C TYR A 585 -36.98 38.04 -28.78
N ARG A 586 -35.72 37.78 -29.13
CA ARG A 586 -34.95 38.56 -30.10
C ARG A 586 -34.32 37.62 -31.12
N ASP A 587 -34.83 37.66 -32.34
CA ASP A 587 -34.36 36.79 -33.41
C ASP A 587 -33.01 37.25 -33.95
N THR A 588 -32.11 36.29 -34.20
CA THR A 588 -30.83 36.50 -34.89
C THR A 588 -30.77 35.69 -36.18
N VAL A 589 -30.12 36.22 -37.20
CA VAL A 589 -29.97 35.60 -38.52
C VAL A 589 -28.53 35.70 -39.02
N ILE A 590 -28.15 34.81 -39.93
CA ILE A 590 -26.88 34.84 -40.66
C ILE A 590 -27.15 35.44 -42.04
N TYR A 591 -26.38 36.44 -42.45
CA TYR A 591 -26.48 37.02 -43.79
C TYR A 591 -25.08 37.42 -44.28
N ASN A 592 -24.69 36.92 -45.47
CA ASN A 592 -23.33 37.10 -46.03
C ASN A 592 -22.20 36.79 -45.03
N GLY A 593 -22.35 35.71 -44.25
CA GLY A 593 -21.36 35.23 -43.29
C GLY A 593 -21.28 35.99 -41.96
N ASN A 594 -22.08 37.04 -41.77
CA ASN A 594 -22.14 37.82 -40.53
C ASN A 594 -23.45 37.56 -39.79
N THR A 595 -23.41 37.57 -38.45
CA THR A 595 -24.60 37.41 -37.61
C THR A 595 -25.22 38.77 -37.32
N TYR A 596 -26.54 38.87 -37.46
CA TYR A 596 -27.31 40.07 -37.20
C TYR A 596 -28.45 39.79 -36.23
N SER A 597 -28.72 40.74 -35.34
CA SER A 597 -29.89 40.73 -34.46
C SER A 597 -30.97 41.64 -35.00
N CYS A 598 -32.22 41.18 -34.92
CA CYS A 598 -33.39 41.95 -35.26
C CYS A 598 -33.49 43.18 -34.33
N LYS A 599 -33.62 44.38 -34.90
CA LYS A 599 -33.77 45.65 -34.17
C LYS A 599 -35.19 45.88 -33.70
N THR A 600 -36.17 45.45 -34.49
CA THR A 600 -37.59 45.60 -34.19
C THR A 600 -38.39 44.52 -34.93
N SER A 601 -39.47 44.02 -34.34
CA SER A 601 -40.32 43.01 -34.95
C SER A 601 -40.81 43.46 -36.33
N HIS A 602 -40.57 42.65 -37.36
CA HIS A 602 -40.97 42.93 -38.73
C HIS A 602 -41.05 41.65 -39.58
N THR A 603 -41.77 41.73 -40.70
CA THR A 603 -41.67 40.73 -41.77
C THR A 603 -40.67 41.24 -42.80
N SER A 604 -39.61 40.48 -43.03
CA SER A 604 -38.55 40.84 -43.99
C SER A 604 -39.11 40.94 -45.41
N SER A 605 -38.64 41.92 -46.18
CA SER A 605 -39.02 42.10 -47.59
C SER A 605 -38.22 41.15 -48.51
N SER A 606 -38.21 41.39 -49.82
CA SER A 606 -37.43 40.60 -50.79
C SER A 606 -35.92 40.82 -50.71
N SER A 607 -35.44 41.82 -49.96
CA SER A 607 -34.01 42.14 -49.78
C SER A 607 -33.65 42.45 -48.33
N PHE A 608 -32.38 42.27 -47.96
CA PHE A 608 -31.91 42.47 -46.58
C PHE A 608 -31.85 43.97 -46.25
N ASP A 609 -32.65 44.41 -45.27
CA ASP A 609 -32.75 45.80 -44.84
C ASP A 609 -31.91 46.07 -43.59
N SER A 610 -30.71 46.64 -43.76
CA SER A 610 -29.78 46.96 -42.67
C SER A 610 -30.34 47.95 -41.63
N THR A 611 -31.44 48.65 -41.92
CA THR A 611 -32.12 49.51 -40.94
C THR A 611 -32.91 48.70 -39.91
N LYS A 612 -33.31 47.47 -40.23
CA LYS A 612 -34.05 46.53 -39.36
C LYS A 612 -33.17 45.53 -38.61
N TRP A 613 -31.87 45.50 -38.92
CA TRP A 613 -30.91 44.54 -38.38
C TRP A 613 -29.67 45.26 -37.82
N THR A 614 -29.20 44.87 -36.63
CA THR A 614 -27.92 45.32 -36.06
C THR A 614 -26.91 44.22 -36.22
N LEU A 615 -25.68 44.56 -36.64
CA LEU A 615 -24.59 43.59 -36.65
C LEU A 615 -24.36 43.08 -35.23
N PHE A 616 -24.50 41.78 -35.03
CA PHE A 616 -24.35 41.12 -33.73
C PHE A 616 -22.87 40.86 -33.43
N ASN A 617 -22.01 41.85 -33.68
CA ASN A 617 -20.58 41.87 -33.33
C ASN A 617 -20.23 42.99 -32.34
N GLU A 618 -21.19 43.82 -31.92
CA GLU A 618 -20.97 44.86 -30.90
C GLU A 618 -21.19 44.38 -29.45
N PHE A 619 -21.20 43.06 -29.22
CA PHE A 619 -20.79 42.57 -27.91
C PHE A 619 -19.28 42.46 -27.93
N ILE A 620 -18.60 43.32 -27.16
CA ILE A 620 -17.21 43.05 -26.76
C ILE A 620 -17.25 41.61 -26.22
N ASN A 621 -16.40 40.72 -26.74
CA ASN A 621 -16.21 39.41 -26.15
C ASN A 621 -15.98 39.59 -24.64
N VAL A 622 -16.97 39.34 -23.79
CA VAL A 622 -16.77 39.15 -22.36
C VAL A 622 -16.26 37.73 -22.18
N ALA A 623 -15.06 37.52 -22.72
CA ALA A 623 -14.18 36.45 -22.30
C ALA A 623 -12.76 37.04 -22.26
N THR A 624 -12.61 38.15 -21.56
CA THR A 624 -11.31 38.48 -20.97
C THR A 624 -11.08 37.47 -19.84
N GLN A 625 -10.50 36.32 -20.20
CA GLN A 625 -9.76 35.42 -19.31
C GLN A 625 -10.51 34.69 -18.18
N LEU A 626 -11.81 34.92 -17.94
CA LEU A 626 -12.50 34.23 -16.84
C LEU A 626 -14.00 34.03 -17.10
N LEU A 627 -14.44 32.76 -17.17
CA LEU A 627 -15.84 32.39 -17.06
C LEU A 627 -16.16 32.20 -15.57
N VAL A 628 -16.65 33.25 -14.89
CA VAL A 628 -17.13 33.12 -13.50
C VAL A 628 -18.64 33.03 -13.52
N ALA A 629 -19.15 31.83 -13.33
CA ALA A 629 -20.55 31.61 -12.98
C ALA A 629 -20.62 30.43 -12.02
N GLN A 630 -21.21 30.67 -10.85
CA GLN A 630 -21.49 29.61 -9.89
C GLN A 630 -22.50 28.66 -10.54
N ASN A 631 -22.12 27.39 -10.75
CA ASN A 631 -22.91 26.37 -11.44
C ASN A 631 -23.07 26.57 -12.97
N ALA A 632 -22.12 27.21 -13.66
CA ALA A 632 -22.13 27.20 -15.12
C ALA A 632 -22.01 25.77 -15.66
N THR A 633 -23.05 25.32 -16.36
CA THR A 633 -23.08 24.08 -17.13
C THR A 633 -22.83 24.38 -18.60
N ILE A 634 -21.79 23.79 -19.18
CA ILE A 634 -21.59 23.83 -20.64
C ILE A 634 -22.38 22.66 -21.22
N ASP A 635 -23.63 22.94 -21.61
CA ASP A 635 -24.58 21.91 -22.05
C ASP A 635 -24.30 21.39 -23.47
N VAL A 636 -23.80 22.26 -24.37
CA VAL A 636 -23.48 21.88 -25.75
C VAL A 636 -22.10 22.39 -26.17
N LEU A 637 -21.14 21.48 -26.32
CA LEU A 637 -19.90 21.74 -27.05
C LEU A 637 -20.16 21.52 -28.55
N GLY A 638 -20.01 22.57 -29.37
CA GLY A 638 -20.10 22.46 -30.83
C GLY A 638 -19.00 21.54 -31.43
N THR A 639 -18.99 21.39 -32.76
CA THR A 639 -18.07 20.47 -33.48
C THR A 639 -16.58 20.69 -33.20
N SER A 640 -16.17 21.82 -32.63
CA SER A 640 -14.78 22.13 -32.29
C SER A 640 -14.32 21.62 -30.91
N GLY A 641 -15.24 21.27 -30.01
CA GLY A 641 -14.91 20.86 -28.63
C GLY A 641 -14.31 21.96 -27.75
N LEU A 642 -14.09 21.66 -26.47
CA LEU A 642 -13.34 22.50 -25.53
C LEU A 642 -11.89 22.04 -25.51
N PHE A 643 -11.00 22.87 -26.03
CA PHE A 643 -9.56 22.62 -25.90
C PHE A 643 -9.02 23.33 -24.67
N ILE A 644 -8.47 22.57 -23.74
CA ILE A 644 -7.80 23.06 -22.54
C ILE A 644 -6.30 22.85 -22.74
N GLY A 645 -5.60 23.93 -23.07
CA GLY A 645 -4.17 23.86 -23.32
C GLY A 645 -3.62 25.17 -23.87
N ASN A 646 -2.53 25.07 -24.60
CA ASN A 646 -1.87 26.24 -25.15
C ASN A 646 -2.72 26.97 -26.20
N LEU A 647 -2.43 28.27 -26.36
CA LEU A 647 -3.13 29.17 -27.28
C LEU A 647 -3.12 28.69 -28.74
N VAL A 648 -2.07 27.97 -29.14
CA VAL A 648 -1.89 27.39 -30.49
C VAL A 648 -2.50 25.99 -30.66
N LYS A 649 -3.12 25.43 -29.62
CA LYS A 649 -3.81 24.12 -29.59
C LYS A 649 -2.98 22.89 -29.96
N THR A 650 -1.66 22.95 -29.80
CA THR A 650 -0.74 21.84 -30.08
C THR A 650 -0.49 20.97 -28.85
N GLN A 651 -0.71 21.48 -27.64
CA GLN A 651 -0.50 20.75 -26.39
C GLN A 651 -1.63 21.03 -25.41
N GLY A 652 -2.29 19.98 -24.95
CA GLY A 652 -3.45 20.10 -24.07
C GLY A 652 -4.45 18.98 -24.24
N TRP A 653 -5.57 19.11 -23.54
CA TRP A 653 -6.66 18.17 -23.53
C TRP A 653 -7.81 18.71 -24.37
N LEU A 654 -8.17 17.96 -25.40
CA LEU A 654 -9.38 18.20 -26.15
C LEU A 654 -10.52 17.45 -25.48
N MET A 655 -11.45 18.20 -24.89
CA MET A 655 -12.72 17.70 -24.42
C MET A 655 -13.74 17.83 -25.54
N LYS A 656 -14.11 16.74 -26.20
CA LYS A 656 -14.98 16.81 -27.38
C LYS A 656 -15.85 15.57 -27.49
N GLY A 657 -17.14 15.79 -27.72
CA GLY A 657 -18.10 14.69 -27.95
C GLY A 657 -18.10 13.65 -26.84
N GLY A 658 -17.85 14.05 -25.59
CA GLY A 658 -17.75 13.20 -24.41
C GLY A 658 -16.34 12.72 -24.04
N SER A 659 -15.35 12.76 -24.94
CA SER A 659 -13.98 12.30 -24.64
C SER A 659 -13.09 13.42 -24.11
N ILE A 660 -12.04 13.06 -23.38
CA ILE A 660 -10.98 13.93 -22.87
C ILE A 660 -9.65 13.37 -23.38
N LYS A 661 -9.16 13.91 -24.50
CA LYS A 661 -7.97 13.41 -25.21
C LYS A 661 -6.79 14.36 -25.10
N HIS A 662 -5.64 13.87 -24.69
CA HIS A 662 -4.40 14.63 -24.74
C HIS A 662 -3.85 14.65 -26.18
N ASN A 663 -3.69 15.85 -26.73
CA ASN A 663 -3.47 16.06 -28.16
C ASN A 663 -2.10 15.55 -28.67
N VAL A 664 -1.14 15.35 -27.76
CA VAL A 664 0.23 14.91 -28.10
C VAL A 664 0.45 13.43 -27.84
N THR A 665 0.08 12.95 -26.65
CA THR A 665 0.35 11.55 -26.25
C THR A 665 -0.72 10.60 -26.77
N GLY A 666 -1.91 11.11 -27.10
CA GLY A 666 -3.09 10.32 -27.40
C GLY A 666 -3.70 9.63 -26.17
N LEU A 667 -3.19 9.92 -24.95
CA LEU A 667 -3.81 9.48 -23.70
C LEU A 667 -5.22 10.08 -23.65
N GLU A 668 -6.24 9.25 -23.53
CA GLU A 668 -7.62 9.66 -23.72
C GLU A 668 -8.52 8.93 -22.72
N LEU A 669 -9.29 9.68 -21.93
CA LEU A 669 -10.53 9.16 -21.39
C LEU A 669 -11.56 9.25 -22.52
N THR A 670 -11.86 8.15 -23.19
CA THR A 670 -12.69 8.14 -24.38
C THR A 670 -14.14 8.53 -24.03
N ALA A 671 -14.94 8.92 -25.01
CA ALA A 671 -16.30 9.43 -24.78
C ALA A 671 -17.25 8.44 -24.09
N ASP A 672 -16.90 7.16 -24.15
CA ASP A 672 -17.56 6.02 -23.51
C ASP A 672 -16.92 5.62 -22.16
N GLY A 673 -15.94 6.39 -21.64
CA GLY A 673 -15.41 6.25 -20.27
C GLY A 673 -14.17 5.35 -20.08
N LYS A 674 -13.41 5.04 -21.13
CA LYS A 674 -12.20 4.16 -21.05
C LYS A 674 -10.91 4.97 -21.04
N LEU A 675 -9.86 4.48 -20.36
CA LEU A 675 -8.51 5.07 -20.38
C LEU A 675 -7.65 4.46 -21.53
N SER A 676 -7.60 5.12 -22.67
CA SER A 676 -6.67 4.84 -23.77
C SER A 676 -5.32 5.52 -23.51
N ILE A 677 -4.22 4.81 -23.70
CA ILE A 677 -2.85 5.33 -23.48
C ILE A 677 -2.24 6.06 -24.67
N GLY A 678 -2.89 6.03 -25.83
CA GLY A 678 -2.33 6.52 -27.08
C GLY A 678 -1.00 5.84 -27.41
N ASN A 679 0.04 6.64 -27.69
CA ASN A 679 1.42 6.18 -27.87
C ASN A 679 2.13 5.87 -26.53
N GLY A 680 1.41 5.88 -25.41
CA GLY A 680 1.86 5.49 -24.08
C GLY A 680 1.68 4.00 -23.78
N LYS A 681 2.00 3.55 -22.56
CA LYS A 681 1.95 2.12 -22.14
C LYS A 681 1.15 1.95 -20.84
N LEU A 682 0.13 1.09 -20.85
CA LEU A 682 -0.68 0.67 -19.70
C LEU A 682 -1.45 -0.62 -20.06
N ILE A 683 -1.39 -1.66 -19.22
CA ILE A 683 -2.39 -2.75 -19.25
C ILE A 683 -2.75 -3.14 -17.83
N LEU A 684 -4.04 -3.10 -17.52
CA LEU A 684 -4.66 -3.62 -16.30
C LEU A 684 -5.83 -4.52 -16.74
N SER A 685 -5.81 -5.82 -16.42
CA SER A 685 -6.90 -6.77 -16.72
C SER A 685 -7.29 -7.57 -15.47
N ALA A 686 -8.49 -8.18 -15.48
CA ALA A 686 -9.08 -8.83 -14.30
C ALA A 686 -8.26 -10.00 -13.75
N ASN A 687 -7.56 -10.74 -14.62
CA ASN A 687 -6.75 -11.88 -14.21
C ASN A 687 -5.26 -11.56 -14.27
N ASN A 688 -4.85 -10.59 -15.10
CA ASN A 688 -3.45 -10.23 -15.26
C ASN A 688 -3.19 -8.71 -15.30
N THR A 689 -2.14 -8.23 -14.65
CA THR A 689 -1.60 -6.88 -14.90
C THR A 689 -0.33 -7.00 -15.74
N ILE A 690 -0.35 -6.47 -16.96
CA ILE A 690 0.80 -6.55 -17.90
C ILE A 690 1.42 -5.16 -18.03
N ILE A 691 2.66 -5.01 -17.58
CA ILE A 691 3.41 -3.78 -17.79
C ILE A 691 4.25 -3.99 -19.05
N ARG A 692 3.90 -3.33 -20.17
CA ARG A 692 4.67 -3.40 -21.42
C ARG A 692 5.76 -2.33 -21.49
N GLY A 693 6.79 -2.58 -22.30
CA GLY A 693 7.94 -1.76 -22.70
C GLY A 693 7.64 -0.84 -23.89
N ALA A 694 8.44 0.21 -24.12
CA ALA A 694 8.13 1.24 -25.14
C ALA A 694 8.44 0.75 -26.55
N SER A 695 9.26 -0.29 -26.60
CA SER A 695 9.48 -1.20 -27.70
C SER A 695 8.40 -2.28 -27.86
N GLY A 696 7.37 -2.32 -27.01
CA GLY A 696 6.27 -3.29 -27.09
C GLY A 696 6.47 -4.63 -26.37
N GLY A 697 7.64 -4.91 -25.80
CA GLY A 697 7.90 -6.17 -25.06
C GLY A 697 7.35 -6.17 -23.63
N ASP A 698 6.92 -7.32 -23.11
CA ASP A 698 6.38 -7.45 -21.74
C ASP A 698 7.49 -7.31 -20.68
N ILE A 699 7.27 -6.48 -19.64
CA ILE A 699 8.21 -6.21 -18.54
C ILE A 699 7.86 -7.05 -17.30
N ALA A 700 6.59 -7.12 -16.95
CA ALA A 700 6.09 -7.95 -15.86
C ALA A 700 4.62 -8.30 -16.07
N ILE A 701 4.27 -9.56 -15.82
CA ILE A 701 2.90 -10.07 -15.86
C ILE A 701 2.56 -10.56 -14.45
N PHE A 702 1.69 -9.83 -13.77
CA PHE A 702 0.97 -10.38 -12.62
C PHE A 702 -0.14 -11.25 -13.19
N LYS A 703 -0.27 -12.51 -12.76
CA LYS A 703 -1.29 -13.45 -13.28
C LYS A 703 -1.73 -14.44 -12.21
N GLU A 704 -2.90 -15.04 -12.37
CA GLU A 704 -3.29 -16.22 -11.58
C GLU A 704 -3.19 -17.49 -12.44
N VAL A 705 -2.56 -18.55 -11.92
CA VAL A 705 -2.51 -19.87 -12.57
C VAL A 705 -3.02 -20.90 -11.58
N ASN A 706 -4.14 -21.56 -11.90
CA ASN A 706 -4.79 -22.58 -11.07
C ASN A 706 -5.10 -22.11 -9.63
N GLY A 707 -5.60 -20.89 -9.44
CA GLY A 707 -5.92 -20.35 -8.10
C GLY A 707 -4.75 -19.70 -7.37
N ILE A 708 -3.55 -19.70 -7.94
CA ILE A 708 -2.34 -19.19 -7.29
C ILE A 708 -1.88 -17.89 -7.97
N PRO A 709 -1.77 -16.77 -7.23
CA PRO A 709 -1.18 -15.54 -7.73
C PRO A 709 0.30 -15.73 -8.06
N MET A 710 0.70 -15.31 -9.26
CA MET A 710 2.04 -15.45 -9.80
C MET A 710 2.55 -14.12 -10.37
N ILE A 711 3.86 -13.94 -10.27
CA ILE A 711 4.60 -12.92 -11.01
C ILE A 711 5.43 -13.64 -12.06
N ASP A 712 5.11 -13.42 -13.33
CA ASP A 712 5.87 -13.91 -14.47
C ASP A 712 6.68 -12.74 -15.05
N ALA A 713 7.98 -12.79 -14.80
CA ALA A 713 8.92 -11.76 -15.18
C ALA A 713 10.25 -12.39 -15.56
N LYS A 714 10.82 -11.95 -16.70
CA LYS A 714 12.13 -12.43 -17.16
C LYS A 714 13.25 -12.11 -16.17
N ASN A 715 13.16 -10.95 -15.50
CA ASN A 715 14.08 -10.53 -14.45
C ASN A 715 13.26 -9.93 -13.29
N ILE A 716 13.47 -10.40 -12.05
CA ILE A 716 12.95 -9.78 -10.84
C ILE A 716 14.14 -9.13 -10.12
N ASN A 717 14.36 -7.84 -10.37
CA ASN A 717 15.42 -7.08 -9.70
C ASN A 717 14.84 -6.36 -8.47
N THR A 718 14.92 -7.01 -7.32
CA THR A 718 14.46 -6.50 -6.02
C THR A 718 15.58 -6.58 -5.00
N ALA A 719 15.63 -5.59 -4.09
CA ALA A 719 16.58 -5.61 -2.99
C ALA A 719 16.29 -6.73 -1.97
N ASN A 720 15.02 -7.11 -1.84
CA ASN A 720 14.58 -8.21 -0.98
C ASN A 720 13.59 -9.08 -1.75
N LEU A 721 13.93 -10.35 -1.95
CA LEU A 721 13.00 -11.38 -2.43
C LEU A 721 12.81 -12.38 -1.30
N VAL A 722 11.67 -12.34 -0.61
CA VAL A 722 11.33 -13.30 0.43
C VAL A 722 10.49 -14.40 -0.21
N VAL A 723 11.05 -15.60 -0.33
CA VAL A 723 10.35 -16.79 -0.80
C VAL A 723 10.06 -17.67 0.42
N THR A 724 8.80 -17.86 0.75
CA THR A 724 8.37 -18.54 1.98
C THR A 724 8.08 -20.03 1.74
N ALA A 725 7.93 -20.77 2.85
CA ALA A 725 7.61 -22.19 2.81
C ALA A 725 6.32 -22.47 2.01
N GLY A 726 6.39 -23.41 1.07
CA GLY A 726 5.31 -23.78 0.14
C GLY A 726 5.56 -23.32 -1.30
N ALA A 727 6.48 -22.38 -1.55
CA ALA A 727 6.85 -21.94 -2.89
C ALA A 727 7.82 -22.92 -3.60
N LYS A 728 8.07 -22.71 -4.90
CA LYS A 728 9.04 -23.47 -5.70
C LYS A 728 10.04 -22.56 -6.40
N ILE A 729 11.31 -22.99 -6.48
CA ILE A 729 12.36 -22.38 -7.32
C ILE A 729 12.84 -23.46 -8.29
N GLY A 730 12.35 -23.43 -9.53
CA GLY A 730 12.44 -24.58 -10.43
C GLY A 730 11.75 -25.80 -9.81
N GLU A 731 12.46 -26.93 -9.73
CA GLU A 731 11.95 -28.16 -9.11
C GLU A 731 12.19 -28.26 -7.59
N TRP A 732 12.82 -27.25 -6.98
CA TRP A 732 13.11 -27.23 -5.54
C TRP A 732 11.93 -26.64 -4.77
N ASN A 733 11.40 -27.37 -3.80
CA ASN A 733 10.40 -26.88 -2.84
C ASN A 733 11.09 -26.01 -1.78
N VAL A 734 10.54 -24.84 -1.49
CA VAL A 734 10.94 -24.03 -0.34
C VAL A 734 10.19 -24.57 0.88
N ALA A 735 10.89 -25.16 1.83
CA ALA A 735 10.37 -25.63 3.10
C ALA A 735 10.69 -24.63 4.22
N LYS A 736 10.07 -24.80 5.40
CA LYS A 736 10.36 -23.95 6.58
C LYS A 736 11.83 -24.00 7.00
N THR A 737 12.54 -25.07 6.64
CA THR A 737 13.91 -25.35 7.07
C THR A 737 14.94 -25.26 5.93
N GLY A 738 14.55 -24.88 4.70
CA GLY A 738 15.47 -24.75 3.57
C GLY A 738 14.87 -25.12 2.20
N LEU A 739 15.71 -25.21 1.17
CA LEU A 739 15.34 -25.68 -0.17
C LEU A 739 15.47 -27.21 -0.25
N GLN A 740 14.42 -27.91 -0.65
CA GLN A 740 14.33 -29.37 -0.65
C GLN A 740 13.78 -29.90 -1.98
N ILE A 741 14.32 -31.01 -2.46
CA ILE A 741 13.74 -31.79 -3.56
C ILE A 741 13.42 -33.19 -3.03
N THR A 742 12.23 -33.71 -3.31
CA THR A 742 11.78 -35.02 -2.79
C THR A 742 11.11 -35.79 -3.92
N GLY A 743 11.54 -37.03 -4.16
CA GLY A 743 10.93 -37.91 -5.17
C GLY A 743 11.34 -37.64 -6.63
N GLN A 744 12.37 -36.83 -6.88
CA GLN A 744 12.94 -36.61 -8.23
C GLN A 744 14.33 -37.24 -8.31
N SER A 745 14.70 -37.75 -9.50
CA SER A 745 15.97 -38.44 -9.72
C SER A 745 17.18 -37.51 -9.84
N ASN A 746 17.00 -36.21 -10.06
CA ASN A 746 18.07 -35.21 -10.15
C ASN A 746 17.67 -33.86 -9.52
N ALA A 747 18.58 -33.28 -8.73
CA ALA A 747 18.53 -31.91 -8.21
C ALA A 747 19.50 -31.04 -9.01
N ASN A 748 19.13 -30.57 -10.20
CA ASN A 748 20.09 -29.88 -11.06
C ASN A 748 20.32 -28.44 -10.56
N ILE A 749 21.41 -28.20 -9.83
CA ILE A 749 22.08 -26.89 -9.83
C ILE A 749 23.06 -26.92 -11.00
N LEU A 750 22.63 -26.44 -12.17
CA LEU A 750 23.49 -26.27 -13.34
C LEU A 750 24.34 -25.01 -13.16
N LEU A 751 25.53 -25.16 -12.59
CA LEU A 751 26.55 -24.11 -12.55
C LEU A 751 27.36 -24.18 -13.85
N ASN A 752 27.06 -23.31 -14.83
CA ASN A 752 27.88 -23.20 -16.04
C ASN A 752 29.11 -22.35 -15.71
N MET A 753 30.15 -22.99 -15.17
CA MET A 753 31.34 -22.32 -14.66
C MET A 753 32.49 -22.36 -15.66
N SER A 754 32.97 -21.19 -16.09
CA SER A 754 34.35 -21.04 -16.57
C SER A 754 35.25 -20.71 -15.37
N GLY A 755 35.95 -21.70 -14.81
CA GLY A 755 36.95 -21.49 -13.75
C GLY A 755 36.84 -22.44 -12.55
N THR A 756 37.75 -22.27 -11.57
CA THR A 756 38.03 -23.23 -10.49
C THR A 756 37.32 -22.96 -9.15
N LYS A 757 36.18 -22.25 -9.10
CA LYS A 757 35.52 -21.87 -7.83
C LYS A 757 34.09 -22.37 -7.72
N PHE A 758 33.89 -23.45 -6.96
CA PHE A 758 32.64 -24.23 -6.92
C PHE A 758 31.63 -23.76 -5.86
N LEU A 759 32.00 -23.54 -4.60
CA LEU A 759 31.06 -23.11 -3.53
C LEU A 759 31.84 -22.86 -2.21
N ARG A 760 31.53 -21.80 -1.43
CA ARG A 760 32.01 -21.63 -0.03
C ARG A 760 30.82 -21.87 0.92
N ILE A 761 30.90 -22.89 1.79
CA ILE A 761 29.88 -23.20 2.81
C ILE A 761 30.60 -23.56 4.12
N ASN A 762 30.08 -23.09 5.26
CA ASN A 762 30.47 -23.40 6.64
C ASN A 762 31.88 -22.95 7.10
N GLU A 763 31.95 -21.86 7.88
CA GLU A 763 33.17 -21.30 8.52
C GLU A 763 33.28 -21.66 10.03
N SER A 764 32.44 -22.58 10.53
CA SER A 764 32.43 -22.96 11.94
C SER A 764 33.52 -24.01 12.25
N PRO A 765 34.35 -23.82 13.30
CA PRO A 765 35.39 -24.78 13.70
C PRO A 765 34.83 -26.09 14.29
N ASN A 766 33.52 -26.16 14.56
CA ASN A 766 32.87 -27.30 15.23
C ASN A 766 31.96 -28.12 14.30
N GLU A 767 31.90 -27.81 13.01
CA GLU A 767 31.03 -28.49 12.05
C GLU A 767 31.78 -28.96 10.79
N ALA A 768 31.36 -30.10 10.24
CA ALA A 768 31.93 -30.59 8.99
C ALA A 768 31.46 -29.73 7.81
N LEU A 769 32.39 -29.45 6.88
CA LEU A 769 32.10 -28.82 5.58
C LEU A 769 31.01 -29.60 4.79
N LEU A 770 31.03 -30.93 4.90
CA LEU A 770 30.06 -31.83 4.28
C LEU A 770 29.85 -33.06 5.16
N ALA A 771 28.60 -33.29 5.60
CA ALA A 771 28.19 -34.52 6.29
C ALA A 771 27.19 -35.29 5.43
N ILE A 772 27.53 -36.53 5.04
CA ILE A 772 26.69 -37.39 4.21
C ILE A 772 26.13 -38.52 5.08
N ARG A 773 24.81 -38.51 5.31
CA ARG A 773 24.09 -39.63 5.92
C ARG A 773 23.51 -40.52 4.81
N ASN A 774 23.76 -41.81 4.90
CA ASN A 774 23.28 -42.78 3.91
C ASN A 774 22.59 -43.94 4.61
N ASP A 775 21.25 -43.93 4.58
CA ASP A 775 20.43 -44.95 5.23
C ASP A 775 20.21 -46.18 4.31
N SER A 776 20.59 -46.14 3.01
CA SER A 776 20.57 -47.29 2.09
C SER A 776 21.33 -47.00 0.77
N GLY A 777 22.19 -47.92 0.32
CA GLY A 777 22.95 -47.80 -0.93
C GLY A 777 24.39 -47.30 -0.75
N ASN A 778 24.99 -46.68 -1.77
CA ASN A 778 26.33 -46.09 -1.70
C ASN A 778 26.22 -44.56 -1.63
N ALA A 779 26.77 -43.95 -0.58
CA ALA A 779 26.72 -42.50 -0.36
C ALA A 779 27.61 -41.71 -1.35
N LEU A 780 28.79 -42.25 -1.65
CA LEU A 780 29.80 -41.63 -2.50
C LEU A 780 30.58 -42.74 -3.22
N ARG A 781 30.62 -42.70 -4.56
CA ARG A 781 31.41 -43.62 -5.39
C ARG A 781 32.44 -42.81 -6.18
N LEU A 782 33.71 -42.98 -5.83
CA LEU A 782 34.84 -42.39 -6.55
C LEU A 782 35.51 -43.48 -7.38
N TYR A 783 35.69 -43.25 -8.66
CA TYR A 783 36.37 -44.17 -9.56
C TYR A 783 37.18 -43.41 -10.60
N THR A 784 38.27 -44.02 -11.05
CA THR A 784 39.06 -43.52 -12.16
C THR A 784 38.95 -44.47 -13.34
N GLY A 785 38.91 -43.89 -14.55
CA GLY A 785 38.81 -44.65 -15.80
C GLY A 785 40.15 -44.98 -16.44
N LEU A 786 41.24 -44.38 -15.96
CA LEU A 786 42.59 -44.50 -16.53
C LEU A 786 43.58 -44.90 -15.44
N SER A 787 44.62 -45.65 -15.83
CA SER A 787 45.64 -46.22 -14.93
C SER A 787 46.43 -45.19 -14.12
N ASN A 788 46.45 -43.93 -14.57
CA ASN A 788 47.30 -42.88 -13.99
C ASN A 788 46.48 -41.83 -13.21
N SER A 789 45.18 -42.01 -13.08
CA SER A 789 44.29 -41.02 -12.45
C SER A 789 44.06 -41.34 -10.97
N ILE A 790 43.93 -40.29 -10.16
CA ILE A 790 43.68 -40.38 -8.73
C ILE A 790 42.20 -40.08 -8.46
N ALA A 791 41.45 -41.06 -7.94
CA ALA A 791 40.03 -40.90 -7.63
C ALA A 791 39.80 -40.10 -6.34
N LEU A 792 40.75 -40.20 -5.41
CA LEU A 792 40.72 -39.59 -4.09
C LEU A 792 42.16 -39.40 -3.60
N ASN A 793 42.57 -38.16 -3.35
CA ASN A 793 43.84 -37.81 -2.70
C ASN A 793 43.53 -37.15 -1.36
N ILE A 794 43.96 -37.77 -0.26
CA ILE A 794 43.68 -37.27 1.10
C ILE A 794 45.02 -37.10 1.82
N SER A 795 45.32 -35.86 2.21
CA SER A 795 46.54 -35.50 2.92
C SER A 795 46.21 -34.67 4.17
N ALA A 796 47.00 -34.85 5.22
CA ALA A 796 47.01 -33.96 6.38
C ALA A 796 48.44 -33.45 6.59
N GLN A 797 48.56 -32.20 7.00
CA GLN A 797 49.85 -31.58 7.33
C GLN A 797 50.11 -31.63 8.84
N GLY A 798 51.38 -31.76 9.22
CA GLY A 798 51.80 -31.80 10.62
C GLY A 798 51.27 -33.03 11.36
N SER A 799 50.66 -32.82 12.53
CA SER A 799 50.08 -33.87 13.38
C SER A 799 48.59 -34.15 13.09
N GLY A 800 48.03 -33.56 12.04
CA GLY A 800 46.63 -33.72 11.66
C GLY A 800 46.27 -35.14 11.23
N LYS A 801 45.01 -35.52 11.41
CA LYS A 801 44.47 -36.79 10.90
C LYS A 801 43.83 -36.55 9.53
N ALA A 802 44.35 -37.20 8.49
CA ALA A 802 43.78 -37.10 7.14
C ALA A 802 42.45 -37.87 7.03
N ILE A 803 42.33 -38.97 7.79
CA ILE A 803 41.11 -39.78 7.88
C ILE A 803 40.90 -40.15 9.36
N SER A 804 39.69 -39.93 9.87
CA SER A 804 39.24 -40.43 11.18
C SER A 804 37.97 -41.24 10.96
N SER A 805 37.99 -42.51 11.35
CA SER A 805 36.95 -43.47 10.95
C SER A 805 36.55 -44.36 12.11
N ALA A 806 35.26 -44.71 12.20
CA ALA A 806 34.70 -45.58 13.23
C ALA A 806 33.72 -46.58 12.61
N GLY A 807 33.76 -47.84 13.07
CA GLY A 807 32.96 -48.94 12.52
C GLY A 807 33.77 -49.86 11.57
N GLY A 808 33.07 -50.74 10.86
CA GLY A 808 33.68 -51.67 9.91
C GLY A 808 34.09 -50.97 8.60
N HIS A 809 35.33 -51.19 8.17
CA HIS A 809 35.84 -50.77 6.86
C HIS A 809 36.25 -52.00 6.06
N VAL A 810 35.85 -52.02 4.78
CA VAL A 810 36.25 -53.07 3.85
C VAL A 810 37.14 -52.44 2.81
N PHE A 811 38.41 -52.83 2.83
CA PHE A 811 39.35 -52.52 1.78
C PHE A 811 39.46 -53.71 0.84
N MET A 812 39.07 -53.52 -0.41
CA MET A 812 39.10 -54.56 -1.43
C MET A 812 40.27 -54.29 -2.38
N GLN A 813 40.97 -55.35 -2.77
CA GLN A 813 42.03 -55.32 -3.76
C GLN A 813 41.67 -56.31 -4.86
N ARG A 814 41.69 -55.89 -6.13
CA ARG A 814 41.53 -56.81 -7.27
C ARG A 814 42.86 -57.47 -7.59
N SER A 815 42.80 -58.58 -8.30
CA SER A 815 44.02 -59.23 -8.81
C SER A 815 44.82 -58.25 -9.67
N GLY A 816 46.05 -57.94 -9.23
CA GLY A 816 46.96 -57.02 -9.91
C GLY A 816 47.00 -55.58 -9.36
N ASP A 817 46.08 -55.20 -8.47
CA ASP A 817 46.16 -53.89 -7.80
C ASP A 817 47.37 -53.84 -6.87
N VAL A 818 47.93 -52.65 -6.61
CA VAL A 818 49.06 -52.47 -5.67
C VAL A 818 48.53 -51.95 -4.34
N TRP A 819 48.60 -52.76 -3.29
CA TRP A 819 48.30 -52.35 -1.93
C TRP A 819 49.58 -51.83 -1.25
N ASN A 820 49.69 -50.51 -1.08
CA ASN A 820 50.84 -49.85 -0.46
C ASN A 820 50.46 -49.27 0.92
N ALA A 821 50.11 -50.13 1.88
CA ALA A 821 49.98 -49.74 3.28
C ALA A 821 51.18 -50.27 4.09
N PRO A 822 51.73 -49.52 5.05
CA PRO A 822 52.76 -50.03 5.96
C PRO A 822 52.23 -51.24 6.75
N GLY A 823 52.99 -52.34 6.76
CA GLY A 823 52.55 -53.62 7.27
C GLY A 823 53.30 -54.78 6.62
N VAL A 824 52.57 -55.76 6.08
CA VAL A 824 53.15 -56.93 5.38
C VAL A 824 53.59 -56.53 3.97
N LEU A 825 54.91 -56.48 3.76
CA LEU A 825 55.54 -56.14 2.49
C LEU A 825 55.45 -57.29 1.49
N TRP A 826 55.63 -58.51 1.96
CA TRP A 826 55.49 -59.74 1.19
C TRP A 826 55.21 -60.90 2.13
N ALA A 827 54.34 -61.83 1.73
CA ALA A 827 54.11 -63.08 2.41
C ALA A 827 54.00 -64.23 1.41
N ALA A 828 54.49 -65.41 1.78
CA ALA A 828 54.48 -66.58 0.92
C ALA A 828 54.48 -67.90 1.68
N ARG A 829 54.03 -68.94 0.98
CA ARG A 829 54.26 -70.34 1.32
C ARG A 829 55.37 -70.88 0.43
N VAL A 830 56.39 -71.46 1.04
CA VAL A 830 57.58 -72.00 0.36
C VAL A 830 57.68 -73.49 0.65
N ASN A 831 57.89 -74.30 -0.39
CA ASN A 831 58.01 -75.74 -0.25
C ASN A 831 59.41 -76.18 0.22
N SER A 832 59.59 -77.47 0.50
CA SER A 832 60.86 -78.02 0.98
C SER A 832 62.04 -77.84 0.00
N ALA A 833 61.77 -77.69 -1.31
CA ALA A 833 62.78 -77.41 -2.33
C ALA A 833 63.16 -75.93 -2.43
N GLY A 834 62.43 -75.03 -1.75
CA GLY A 834 62.62 -73.58 -1.83
C GLY A 834 61.77 -72.91 -2.91
N ASN A 835 60.82 -73.61 -3.54
CA ASN A 835 59.92 -72.99 -4.53
C ASN A 835 58.76 -72.27 -3.82
N ILE A 836 58.41 -71.09 -4.31
CA ILE A 836 57.25 -70.32 -3.84
C ILE A 836 55.97 -70.96 -4.40
N GLU A 837 55.13 -71.53 -3.52
CA GLU A 837 53.87 -72.19 -3.91
C GLU A 837 52.72 -71.18 -4.04
N ALA A 838 52.72 -70.15 -3.18
CA ALA A 838 51.77 -69.06 -3.19
C ALA A 838 52.40 -67.83 -2.54
N SER A 839 52.11 -66.63 -3.06
CA SER A 839 52.58 -65.38 -2.47
C SER A 839 51.60 -64.23 -2.67
N TRP A 840 51.66 -63.23 -1.78
CA TRP A 840 50.91 -61.99 -1.86
C TRP A 840 51.69 -60.85 -1.19
N GLY A 841 51.33 -59.60 -1.49
CA GLY A 841 52.05 -58.41 -1.04
C GLY A 841 53.08 -57.91 -2.05
N ASN A 842 53.07 -56.60 -2.28
CA ASN A 842 53.91 -55.91 -3.28
C ASN A 842 54.75 -54.78 -2.65
N GLY A 843 54.97 -54.81 -1.33
CA GLY A 843 55.75 -53.80 -0.61
C GLY A 843 57.26 -53.96 -0.76
N CYS A 844 57.71 -55.09 -1.30
CA CYS A 844 59.07 -55.32 -1.78
C CYS A 844 59.07 -56.34 -2.92
N THR A 845 60.10 -56.30 -3.77
CA THR A 845 60.33 -57.32 -4.81
C THR A 845 61.18 -58.45 -4.24
N ILE A 846 60.73 -59.69 -4.43
CA ILE A 846 61.50 -60.91 -4.11
C ILE A 846 62.12 -61.44 -5.40
N TRP A 847 63.43 -61.57 -5.42
CA TRP A 847 64.17 -62.10 -6.57
C TRP A 847 64.19 -63.63 -6.61
N GLY A 848 64.02 -64.27 -5.45
CA GLY A 848 63.87 -65.71 -5.36
C GLY A 848 64.02 -66.21 -3.94
N VAL A 849 63.61 -67.47 -3.74
CA VAL A 849 63.98 -68.26 -2.56
C VAL A 849 64.87 -69.39 -3.05
N ARG A 850 66.10 -69.44 -2.53
CA ARG A 850 67.10 -70.42 -2.95
C ARG A 850 67.66 -71.17 -1.76
N ARG A 851 68.16 -72.37 -2.01
CA ARG A 851 68.79 -73.19 -0.99
C ARG A 851 70.30 -73.15 -1.13
N ASN A 852 71.01 -72.88 -0.04
CA ASN A 852 72.47 -72.86 -0.07
C ASN A 852 73.06 -74.23 0.28
N ASN A 853 74.39 -74.37 0.15
CA ASN A 853 75.12 -75.61 0.42
C ASN A 853 75.10 -76.05 1.90
N ARG A 854 74.56 -75.22 2.80
CA ARG A 854 74.34 -75.53 4.23
C ARG A 854 72.92 -76.01 4.51
N GLY A 855 72.07 -76.13 3.48
CA GLY A 855 70.67 -76.55 3.59
C GLY A 855 69.72 -75.44 4.06
N GLU A 856 70.19 -74.19 4.14
CA GLU A 856 69.40 -73.03 4.59
C GLU A 856 68.63 -72.40 3.42
N TYR A 857 67.47 -71.82 3.72
CA TYR A 857 66.68 -71.06 2.75
C TYR A 857 67.11 -69.60 2.78
N VAL A 858 67.49 -69.06 1.63
CA VAL A 858 67.86 -67.66 1.43
C VAL A 858 66.76 -66.98 0.63
N VAL A 859 66.17 -65.93 1.18
CA VAL A 859 65.14 -65.14 0.51
C VAL A 859 65.78 -63.82 0.06
N ASP A 860 65.95 -63.64 -1.24
CA ASP A 860 66.56 -62.46 -1.84
C ASP A 860 65.48 -61.39 -2.14
N HIS A 861 65.67 -60.15 -1.71
CA HIS A 861 64.70 -59.05 -1.81
C HIS A 861 65.33 -57.69 -2.12
N ASN A 862 64.53 -56.73 -2.59
CA ASN A 862 65.05 -55.43 -3.06
C ASN A 862 64.99 -54.25 -2.06
N LEU A 863 64.76 -54.50 -0.76
CA LEU A 863 64.56 -53.43 0.24
C LEU A 863 65.75 -52.49 0.45
N GLY A 864 67.00 -52.95 0.28
CA GLY A 864 68.20 -52.11 0.40
C GLY A 864 68.56 -51.66 1.83
N ALA A 865 67.84 -52.11 2.85
CA ALA A 865 68.06 -51.79 4.26
C ALA A 865 67.70 -52.98 5.17
N THR A 866 68.16 -52.98 6.43
CA THR A 866 67.82 -54.00 7.45
C THR A 866 66.59 -53.65 8.30
N ASP A 867 65.93 -52.52 8.01
CA ASP A 867 64.72 -52.02 8.70
C ASP A 867 63.43 -52.78 8.31
N TYR A 868 63.50 -54.11 8.32
CA TYR A 868 62.37 -55.00 8.09
C TYR A 868 62.38 -56.15 9.11
N MET A 869 61.20 -56.60 9.50
CA MET A 869 61.00 -57.77 10.35
C MET A 869 60.61 -58.95 9.47
N VAL A 870 61.06 -60.15 9.84
CA VAL A 870 60.68 -61.38 9.16
C VAL A 870 59.98 -62.27 10.18
N PHE A 871 58.90 -62.90 9.76
CA PHE A 871 58.21 -63.93 10.53
C PHE A 871 58.13 -65.17 9.68
N ALA A 872 58.57 -66.31 10.22
CA ALA A 872 58.51 -67.59 9.54
C ALA A 872 57.94 -68.66 10.46
N SER A 873 57.18 -69.60 9.90
CA SER A 873 56.60 -70.74 10.63
C SER A 873 56.64 -71.98 9.75
N CYS A 874 57.08 -73.12 10.28
CA CYS A 874 56.95 -74.38 9.55
C CYS A 874 55.47 -74.80 9.50
N VAL A 875 55.10 -75.53 8.45
CA VAL A 875 53.77 -76.14 8.30
C VAL A 875 53.74 -77.57 8.87
N SER A 876 54.89 -78.17 9.18
CA SER A 876 55.03 -79.54 9.68
C SER A 876 55.06 -79.62 11.22
N ASP A 877 54.42 -80.64 11.79
CA ASP A 877 54.14 -80.82 13.24
C ASP A 877 55.37 -81.00 14.15
N TRP A 878 56.57 -81.10 13.58
CA TRP A 878 57.82 -81.27 14.34
C TRP A 878 58.95 -80.34 13.87
N CYS A 879 58.59 -79.22 13.24
CA CYS A 879 59.54 -78.24 12.71
C CYS A 879 59.27 -76.84 13.26
N PHE A 880 60.32 -76.08 13.55
CA PHE A 880 60.23 -74.64 13.77
C PHE A 880 61.22 -73.89 12.87
N ALA A 881 60.84 -72.67 12.49
CA ALA A 881 61.65 -71.81 11.64
C ALA A 881 62.37 -70.76 12.49
N ILE A 882 63.66 -70.53 12.24
CA ILE A 882 64.43 -69.44 12.83
C ILE A 882 65.05 -68.56 11.74
N ILE A 883 65.24 -67.29 12.06
CA ILE A 883 65.82 -66.28 11.17
C ILE A 883 67.18 -65.88 11.76
N PRO A 884 68.26 -66.60 11.44
CA PRO A 884 69.56 -66.36 12.06
C PRO A 884 70.17 -65.01 11.67
N GLU A 885 69.95 -64.57 10.43
CA GLU A 885 70.62 -63.40 9.86
C GLU A 885 69.69 -62.64 8.91
N ARG A 886 69.84 -61.31 8.91
CA ARG A 886 69.16 -60.36 8.02
C ARG A 886 70.19 -59.42 7.42
N TYR A 887 70.07 -59.17 6.13
CA TYR A 887 70.93 -58.28 5.36
C TYR A 887 70.09 -57.31 4.53
N ASN A 888 70.74 -56.29 3.95
CA ASN A 888 70.06 -55.26 3.16
C ASN A 888 69.20 -55.82 2.02
N ASN A 889 69.59 -56.95 1.44
CA ASN A 889 68.96 -57.52 0.24
C ASN A 889 68.59 -59.00 0.36
N TYR A 890 68.77 -59.62 1.53
CA TYR A 890 68.32 -60.99 1.77
C TYR A 890 68.24 -61.30 3.26
N PHE A 891 67.52 -62.35 3.60
CA PHE A 891 67.59 -62.96 4.92
C PHE A 891 67.62 -64.48 4.82
N ILE A 892 68.01 -65.13 5.90
CA ILE A 892 68.15 -66.57 5.99
C ILE A 892 67.04 -67.14 6.85
N ILE A 893 66.50 -68.30 6.46
CA ILE A 893 65.60 -69.13 7.26
C ILE A 893 66.23 -70.52 7.43
N ARG A 894 66.26 -71.00 8.68
CA ARG A 894 66.55 -72.40 9.01
C ARG A 894 65.30 -73.05 9.56
N THR A 895 64.97 -74.22 9.03
CA THR A 895 63.94 -75.10 9.55
C THR A 895 64.60 -76.19 10.38
N ILE A 896 64.22 -76.29 11.66
CA ILE A 896 64.85 -77.17 12.65
C ILE A 896 63.81 -78.16 13.15
N HIS A 897 64.15 -79.46 13.12
CA HIS A 897 63.34 -80.51 13.70
C HIS A 897 63.33 -80.42 15.23
N ALA A 898 62.28 -80.90 15.89
CA ALA A 898 62.16 -80.91 17.35
C ALA A 898 63.30 -81.62 18.10
N ASN A 899 64.10 -82.43 17.40
CA ASN A 899 65.29 -83.11 17.93
C ASN A 899 66.59 -82.32 17.66
N ASN A 900 66.47 -81.02 17.39
CA ASN A 900 67.58 -80.07 17.22
C ASN A 900 68.54 -80.37 16.06
N PHE A 901 68.01 -80.87 14.92
CA PHE A 901 68.74 -81.01 13.67
C PHE A 901 68.04 -80.26 12.53
N MET A 902 68.79 -79.81 11.52
CA MET A 902 68.20 -79.13 10.36
C MET A 902 67.37 -80.10 9.52
N THR A 903 66.16 -79.70 9.13
CA THR A 903 65.24 -80.51 8.33
C THR A 903 64.66 -79.69 7.19
N ASP A 904 64.32 -80.36 6.10
CA ASP A 904 63.66 -79.74 4.96
C ASP A 904 62.16 -79.72 5.26
N SER A 905 61.54 -78.55 5.28
CA SER A 905 60.11 -78.45 5.57
C SER A 905 59.49 -77.32 4.78
N VAL A 906 58.21 -77.49 4.48
CA VAL A 906 57.36 -76.39 4.01
C VAL A 906 57.25 -75.36 5.13
N PHE A 907 57.32 -74.08 4.78
CA PHE A 907 57.16 -72.97 5.72
C PHE A 907 56.37 -71.81 5.10
N ASN A 908 55.69 -71.06 5.96
CA ASN A 908 55.12 -69.76 5.62
C ASN A 908 56.07 -68.67 6.11
N VAL A 909 56.27 -67.63 5.31
CA VAL A 909 57.11 -66.48 5.62
C VAL A 909 56.37 -65.19 5.33
N MET A 910 56.57 -64.16 6.15
CA MET A 910 56.19 -62.79 5.82
C MET A 910 57.28 -61.79 6.23
N ILE A 911 57.39 -60.72 5.45
CA ILE A 911 58.22 -59.56 5.71
C ILE A 911 57.30 -58.42 6.13
N VAL A 912 57.61 -57.77 7.24
CA VAL A 912 56.87 -56.63 7.78
C VAL A 912 57.79 -55.42 7.85
N GLY A 913 57.38 -54.27 7.34
CA GLY A 913 58.21 -53.06 7.33
C GLY A 913 57.60 -51.88 6.60
N ARG A 914 58.42 -50.88 6.28
CA ARG A 914 58.04 -49.74 5.44
C ARG A 914 58.08 -50.14 3.97
N ASN A 915 57.09 -49.70 3.20
CA ASN A 915 57.10 -49.94 1.76
C ASN A 915 58.25 -49.17 1.11
N LYS A 916 58.83 -49.77 0.06
CA LYS A 916 59.87 -49.17 -0.78
C LYS A 916 59.32 -48.08 -1.72
N PHE A 917 58.03 -48.11 -2.05
CA PHE A 917 57.38 -47.26 -3.04
C PHE A 917 56.69 -46.04 -2.45
#